data_AF-A0A1I0RHY6-F1
#
_entry.id   AF-A0A1I0RHY6-F1
#
_cell.length_a   1.000
_cell.length_b   1.000
_cell.length_c   1.000
_cell.angle_alpha   90.00
_cell.angle_beta   90.00
_cell.angle_gamma   90.00
#
_symmetry.space_group_name_H-M   'P 1'
#
loop_
_entity.id
_entity.type
_entity.pdbx_description
1 polymer ?
#
loop_
_entity_poly.entity_id
_entity_poly.type
_entity_poly.pdbx_seq_one_letter_code
_entity_poly.pdbx_strand_id
1 'polypeptide(L)'
;MKKISTLLVLLGVLLCNQLNAQFLLLDDMEGNGPCSGRWTYYAGTTTTGKVEFAVPNPDPTGLNTSAHVAKFTKDTSCFEYMSAGCNMTDSFDLSNGSVFKMLVYCSTKDEIMFKLQPGNDYGKAVYFTYKVSQINHWEEATFNFQSVQQRTDFNRVEVHYIDGKKAAGILYFDLVQAPNPTGITLTNTRILMGQENGTIIPAKVHGDVFKPTLTKANWTSTNLPPGVTICDVQRVNDTMANIKLHGNSPINYSRTTLKLSVSGQELVNSNASTYPAKGNVIFEGNPNWTMIYNDEFNTDGLPDATKWTVDPRPKGWINGEQQVYTDTTHDNIRVKNGNLIIKGKKDFPTGNANEPWSSGRLISQGKMDFLYGKVEVKAKLPRARGSWPAIWLMPTTSAYGAWPKSGELDIMEHVGNNFGTVLSTVHTQNNNWTNGGHLSASLLLPDVDTVFHVYSLEWTPDSLRFTYDSTKCYTYANPQTDWKDWPFDQQFHVILNVAIGGGMGGAITESNWPDSMTVDYVRIYQKGLGTPVLDTIIVSPATLSFVPGKTQQYTAKALDQNGRVMAITPIWNITGNGNTITSNGLATLDTTGTVTATATVNGVTVSGSANVTVRATNYKPIPVKIEAENFDNSNSCCTEPTADTGGGVDVSYIGTGTWFDYDLTVPDSASYRIQFRVAVSTATSIRIMNDTTTLQTVALPPSGGWQNWITVTSLPITFTPGHKTIRIYSNASGWNFNWLNIVYADSVTLSRINVTPDTAMLNTGQTKQFSATGYDANNNQMVISPVWSVSGANISTNGLFSSTTAGTYVVKATADGISDSSVVQVKQAPVLTTIRITPADTVTVPLGAAQQFTAKGYDQYDSVITITPTWTVTGTGNVISNTGIFTAGSAPGTYTITATAGTVSGTAVAVTAYTCTVNNKTEAETASSYASGPYLQTCTDVGGGQNFTNLYAGNWFAYSNLNVPVAGRYTISFRVLTTAPAVLSVGHSGMTFGTISLPSTGGVWKTISDTITLPALTYTGLHVISGTYKINWFSIDNCAHDTTTLLTTGVAAKIDSKPTVNTVYPNPTTGPVTIDLHNQSYKQLTLLDLQGNVLRQWNIRQNETRISKDLSFLPGGIYILKLEGGSKISTFRVVKL
;
A
#
# COMPACT_ATOMS: atom_id res chain seq x y z
N MET A 1 -59.26 -47.20 54.82
CA MET A 1 -57.88 -46.70 54.59
C MET A 1 -57.41 -46.95 53.16
N LYS A 2 -58.13 -46.48 52.11
CA LYS A 2 -57.73 -46.66 50.68
C LYS A 2 -57.85 -45.39 49.81
N LYS A 3 -58.15 -44.22 50.40
CA LYS A 3 -58.34 -42.94 49.66
C LYS A 3 -57.25 -41.88 49.91
N ILE A 4 -56.33 -42.09 50.85
CA ILE A 4 -55.27 -41.13 51.19
C ILE A 4 -53.97 -41.43 50.45
N SER A 5 -53.62 -42.72 50.29
CA SER A 5 -52.42 -43.15 49.57
C SER A 5 -52.43 -42.78 48.08
N THR A 6 -53.58 -42.85 47.41
CA THR A 6 -53.69 -42.45 45.99
C THR A 6 -53.51 -40.94 45.78
N LEU A 7 -53.90 -40.12 46.77
CA LEU A 7 -53.80 -38.66 46.65
C LEU A 7 -52.36 -38.16 46.85
N LEU A 8 -51.59 -38.74 47.78
CA LEU A 8 -50.17 -38.42 47.94
C LEU A 8 -49.32 -38.87 46.74
N VAL A 9 -49.62 -40.03 46.14
CA VAL A 9 -48.90 -40.49 44.93
C VAL A 9 -49.20 -39.59 43.73
N LEU A 10 -50.46 -39.15 43.55
CA LEU A 10 -50.81 -38.20 42.48
C LEU A 10 -50.16 -36.83 42.69
N LEU A 11 -50.11 -36.33 43.94
CA LEU A 11 -49.49 -35.05 44.26
C LEU A 11 -47.96 -35.11 44.09
N GLY A 12 -47.32 -36.22 44.46
CA GLY A 12 -45.89 -36.45 44.22
C GLY A 12 -45.54 -36.46 42.73
N VAL A 13 -46.32 -37.16 41.90
CA VAL A 13 -46.11 -37.19 40.44
C VAL A 13 -46.41 -35.84 39.77
N LEU A 14 -47.33 -35.04 40.30
CA LEU A 14 -47.59 -33.67 39.83
C LEU A 14 -46.47 -32.70 40.21
N LEU A 15 -45.93 -32.74 41.44
CA LEU A 15 -44.79 -31.88 41.82
C LEU A 15 -43.48 -32.27 41.10
N CYS A 16 -43.18 -33.56 40.95
CA CYS A 16 -41.97 -33.99 40.25
C CYS A 16 -41.97 -33.58 38.77
N ASN A 17 -43.12 -33.59 38.10
CA ASN A 17 -43.22 -33.13 36.70
C ASN A 17 -43.15 -31.59 36.56
N GLN A 18 -43.48 -30.81 37.59
CA GLN A 18 -43.32 -29.35 37.55
C GLN A 18 -41.89 -28.89 37.86
N LEU A 19 -41.13 -29.62 38.69
CA LEU A 19 -39.74 -29.29 38.99
C LEU A 19 -38.77 -29.58 37.81
N ASN A 20 -39.07 -30.60 37.00
CA ASN A 20 -38.26 -30.94 35.81
C ASN A 20 -38.31 -29.89 34.67
N ALA A 21 -39.21 -28.91 34.71
CA ALA A 21 -39.30 -27.88 33.68
C ALA A 21 -38.18 -26.81 33.79
N GLN A 22 -37.65 -26.57 34.99
CA GLN A 22 -36.77 -25.42 35.26
C GLN A 22 -35.29 -25.64 34.90
N PHE A 23 -34.86 -26.91 34.81
CA PHE A 23 -33.45 -27.27 34.63
C PHE A 23 -33.26 -28.21 33.43
N LEU A 24 -32.19 -27.98 32.67
CA LEU A 24 -31.75 -28.78 31.54
C LEU A 24 -30.80 -29.84 32.07
N LEU A 25 -31.15 -31.11 31.93
CA LEU A 25 -30.21 -32.19 32.20
C LEU A 25 -29.03 -32.10 31.24
N LEU A 26 -27.82 -31.90 31.77
CA LEU A 26 -26.58 -31.99 31.02
C LEU A 26 -26.08 -33.44 30.96
N ASP A 27 -26.10 -34.14 32.10
CA ASP A 27 -25.74 -35.56 32.21
C ASP A 27 -26.34 -36.19 33.48
N ASP A 28 -26.83 -37.41 33.39
CA ASP A 28 -27.23 -38.28 34.52
C ASP A 28 -26.34 -39.53 34.66
N MET A 29 -25.23 -39.60 33.92
CA MET A 29 -24.28 -40.72 33.89
C MET A 29 -24.87 -42.08 33.47
N GLU A 30 -26.17 -42.14 33.13
CA GLU A 30 -26.89 -43.31 32.60
C GLU A 30 -26.98 -43.31 31.07
N GLY A 31 -26.46 -42.27 30.41
CA GLY A 31 -26.50 -42.13 28.96
C GLY A 31 -27.35 -40.97 28.45
N ASN A 32 -27.99 -40.18 29.33
CA ASN A 32 -28.89 -39.11 28.93
C ASN A 32 -28.25 -37.72 29.05
N GLY A 33 -28.70 -36.79 28.21
CA GLY A 33 -28.21 -35.40 28.19
C GLY A 33 -27.07 -35.15 27.19
N PRO A 34 -26.83 -33.86 26.82
CA PRO A 34 -25.88 -33.46 25.80
C PRO A 34 -24.40 -33.67 26.17
N CYS A 35 -24.08 -33.85 27.46
CA CYS A 35 -22.72 -34.18 27.91
C CYS A 35 -22.43 -35.69 27.98
N SER A 36 -23.46 -36.53 27.82
CA SER A 36 -23.33 -37.98 27.89
C SER A 36 -22.23 -38.51 26.95
N GLY A 37 -21.28 -39.24 27.54
CA GLY A 37 -20.13 -39.80 26.82
C GLY A 37 -19.12 -38.76 26.29
N ARG A 38 -19.24 -37.47 26.64
CA ARG A 38 -18.37 -36.37 26.17
C ARG A 38 -17.50 -35.75 27.25
N TRP A 39 -17.58 -36.25 28.48
CA TRP A 39 -16.69 -35.79 29.55
C TRP A 39 -15.24 -36.15 29.28
N THR A 40 -14.36 -35.18 29.51
CA THR A 40 -12.91 -35.35 29.51
C THR A 40 -12.37 -34.93 30.87
N TYR A 41 -11.25 -35.51 31.32
CA TYR A 41 -10.67 -35.16 32.61
C TYR A 41 -9.17 -34.89 32.51
N TYR A 42 -8.65 -34.13 33.45
CA TYR A 42 -7.22 -33.85 33.61
C TYR A 42 -6.81 -34.07 35.06
N ALA A 43 -5.90 -35.00 35.29
CA ALA A 43 -5.34 -35.31 36.61
C ALA A 43 -3.85 -34.96 36.75
N GLY A 44 -3.18 -34.60 35.64
CA GLY A 44 -1.72 -34.55 35.52
C GLY A 44 -1.17 -35.73 34.71
N THR A 45 0.10 -35.66 34.30
CA THR A 45 0.69 -36.62 33.35
C THR A 45 1.33 -37.87 33.98
N THR A 46 1.46 -37.90 35.31
CA THR A 46 2.20 -38.97 36.04
C THR A 46 1.52 -39.33 37.37
N THR A 47 0.19 -39.37 37.40
CA THR A 47 -0.60 -39.40 38.64
C THR A 47 -1.39 -40.71 38.80
N THR A 48 -1.58 -41.17 40.03
CA THR A 48 -2.39 -42.35 40.35
C THR A 48 -3.88 -42.05 40.52
N GLY A 49 -4.24 -40.79 40.77
CA GLY A 49 -5.62 -40.34 40.74
C GLY A 49 -6.20 -40.24 39.32
N LYS A 50 -7.51 -40.46 39.23
CA LYS A 50 -8.27 -40.59 37.98
C LYS A 50 -9.72 -40.13 38.16
N VAL A 51 -10.37 -39.76 37.06
CA VAL A 51 -11.84 -39.67 37.00
C VAL A 51 -12.37 -40.84 36.19
N GLU A 52 -13.38 -41.51 36.72
CA GLU A 52 -14.08 -42.63 36.11
C GLU A 52 -15.55 -42.22 35.90
N PHE A 53 -16.12 -42.51 34.74
CA PHE A 53 -17.51 -42.23 34.42
C PHE A 53 -18.29 -43.54 34.32
N ALA A 54 -19.60 -43.48 34.58
CA ALA A 54 -20.49 -44.64 34.63
C ALA A 54 -20.03 -45.76 35.60
N VAL A 55 -19.52 -45.40 36.79
CA VAL A 55 -19.21 -46.37 37.86
C VAL A 55 -20.44 -46.63 38.74
N PRO A 56 -20.58 -47.79 39.41
CA PRO A 56 -21.71 -48.05 40.28
C PRO A 56 -21.89 -47.00 41.38
N ASN A 57 -23.13 -46.57 41.61
CA ASN A 57 -23.50 -45.64 42.67
C ASN A 57 -23.11 -46.19 44.07
N PRO A 58 -22.38 -45.43 44.90
CA PRO A 58 -21.97 -45.87 46.25
C PRO A 58 -23.12 -45.98 47.27
N ASP A 59 -24.24 -45.30 47.04
CA ASP A 59 -25.46 -45.38 47.85
C ASP A 59 -26.71 -45.14 46.98
N PRO A 60 -27.20 -46.17 46.27
CA PRO A 60 -28.39 -46.08 45.41
C PRO A 60 -29.71 -46.10 46.19
N THR A 61 -29.65 -46.12 47.53
CA THR A 61 -30.84 -46.15 48.41
C THR A 61 -31.18 -44.81 49.03
N GLY A 62 -30.28 -43.83 48.88
CA GLY A 62 -30.42 -42.47 49.40
C GLY A 62 -31.04 -41.48 48.40
N LEU A 63 -30.53 -40.24 48.41
CA LEU A 63 -31.02 -39.15 47.56
C LEU A 63 -30.79 -39.39 46.06
N ASN A 64 -29.70 -40.09 45.70
CA ASN A 64 -29.41 -40.45 44.32
C ASN A 64 -29.81 -41.91 44.05
N THR A 65 -30.78 -42.12 43.14
CA THR A 65 -31.26 -43.45 42.74
C THR A 65 -30.67 -43.96 41.41
N SER A 66 -29.75 -43.23 40.77
CA SER A 66 -29.04 -43.71 39.58
C SER A 66 -28.27 -45.01 39.89
N ALA A 67 -28.16 -45.90 38.92
CA ALA A 67 -27.30 -47.09 39.01
C ALA A 67 -25.82 -46.72 38.80
N HIS A 68 -25.55 -45.72 37.95
CA HIS A 68 -24.22 -45.27 37.55
C HIS A 68 -24.00 -43.80 37.88
N VAL A 69 -22.75 -43.42 38.17
CA VAL A 69 -22.33 -42.06 38.53
C VAL A 69 -20.91 -41.78 38.02
N ALA A 70 -20.45 -40.53 38.09
CA ALA A 70 -19.04 -40.20 37.91
C ALA A 70 -18.28 -40.22 39.25
N LYS A 71 -16.97 -40.50 39.20
CA LYS A 71 -16.10 -40.65 40.39
C LYS A 71 -14.70 -40.07 40.15
N PHE A 72 -14.35 -39.05 40.92
CA PHE A 72 -12.97 -38.66 41.19
C PHE A 72 -12.35 -39.56 42.27
N THR A 73 -11.15 -40.05 42.02
CA THR A 73 -10.24 -40.57 43.04
C THR A 73 -9.00 -39.68 43.06
N LYS A 74 -8.80 -38.91 44.14
CA LYS A 74 -7.65 -38.00 44.30
C LYS A 74 -6.69 -38.51 45.37
N ASP A 75 -5.41 -38.20 45.20
CA ASP A 75 -4.30 -38.52 46.11
C ASP A 75 -3.23 -37.42 46.06
N THR A 76 -2.11 -37.63 46.76
CA THR A 76 -1.00 -36.66 46.83
C THR A 76 -0.16 -36.56 45.55
N SER A 77 -0.31 -37.46 44.57
CA SER A 77 0.35 -37.39 43.27
C SER A 77 -0.36 -36.45 42.28
N CYS A 78 -1.67 -36.26 42.48
CA CYS A 78 -2.56 -35.54 41.57
C CYS A 78 -2.13 -34.10 41.31
N PHE A 79 -2.55 -33.56 40.16
CA PHE A 79 -2.54 -32.12 39.93
C PHE A 79 -3.50 -31.42 40.92
N GLU A 80 -3.15 -30.22 41.35
CA GLU A 80 -3.91 -29.48 42.36
C GLU A 80 -5.32 -29.14 41.87
N TYR A 81 -5.43 -28.78 40.59
CA TYR A 81 -6.66 -28.42 39.87
C TYR A 81 -7.16 -29.60 39.01
N MET A 82 -7.26 -30.78 39.61
CA MET A 82 -7.76 -31.99 38.95
C MET A 82 -9.25 -31.82 38.59
N SER A 83 -9.58 -31.98 37.30
CA SER A 83 -10.84 -31.54 36.73
C SER A 83 -11.50 -32.56 35.82
N ALA A 84 -12.83 -32.49 35.70
CA ALA A 84 -13.63 -33.14 34.66
C ALA A 84 -14.50 -32.08 33.97
N GLY A 85 -14.61 -32.10 32.64
CA GLY A 85 -15.36 -31.10 31.88
C GLY A 85 -15.99 -31.58 30.59
N CYS A 86 -17.03 -30.86 30.16
CA CYS A 86 -17.83 -31.13 28.97
C CYS A 86 -18.08 -29.82 28.18
N ASN A 87 -17.93 -29.88 26.85
CA ASN A 87 -18.26 -28.78 25.93
C ASN A 87 -19.68 -28.96 25.32
N MET A 88 -20.40 -27.85 25.23
CA MET A 88 -21.69 -27.71 24.56
C MET A 88 -21.51 -27.06 23.18
N THR A 89 -22.39 -27.41 22.24
CA THR A 89 -22.45 -26.77 20.91
C THR A 89 -22.85 -25.31 21.01
N ASP A 90 -23.87 -25.03 21.82
CA ASP A 90 -24.44 -23.69 22.04
C ASP A 90 -23.99 -23.12 23.40
N SER A 91 -24.01 -21.79 23.53
CA SER A 91 -23.75 -21.13 24.82
C SER A 91 -25.00 -21.15 25.72
N PHE A 92 -24.78 -21.25 27.03
CA PHE A 92 -25.82 -21.17 28.04
C PHE A 92 -26.46 -19.77 28.04
N ASP A 93 -27.79 -19.71 27.96
CA ASP A 93 -28.55 -18.48 28.20
C ASP A 93 -28.79 -18.37 29.72
N LEU A 94 -28.12 -17.40 30.36
CA LEU A 94 -28.20 -17.20 31.81
C LEU A 94 -29.20 -16.10 32.20
N SER A 95 -29.91 -15.52 31.23
CA SER A 95 -30.67 -14.27 31.41
C SER A 95 -31.94 -14.42 32.25
N ASN A 96 -32.58 -15.60 32.20
CA ASN A 96 -33.79 -15.96 32.94
C ASN A 96 -33.57 -17.19 33.84
N GLY A 97 -32.36 -17.32 34.39
CA GLY A 97 -31.97 -18.39 35.30
C GLY A 97 -30.47 -18.65 35.20
N SER A 98 -29.78 -18.63 36.33
CA SER A 98 -28.31 -18.70 36.40
C SER A 98 -27.79 -19.80 37.35
N VAL A 99 -28.69 -20.67 37.81
CA VAL A 99 -28.41 -21.72 38.77
C VAL A 99 -28.08 -23.04 38.08
N PHE A 100 -26.94 -23.63 38.42
CA PHE A 100 -26.55 -24.99 38.05
C PHE A 100 -26.64 -25.89 39.29
N LYS A 101 -26.92 -27.17 39.07
CA LYS A 101 -27.05 -28.19 40.12
C LYS A 101 -26.30 -29.46 39.76
N MET A 102 -25.88 -30.22 40.77
CA MET A 102 -25.50 -31.63 40.66
C MET A 102 -25.65 -32.31 42.02
N LEU A 103 -25.89 -33.61 42.03
CA LEU A 103 -25.77 -34.43 43.23
C LEU A 103 -24.29 -34.74 43.48
N VAL A 104 -23.86 -34.70 44.75
CA VAL A 104 -22.49 -35.00 45.17
C VAL A 104 -22.46 -35.94 46.37
N TYR A 105 -21.49 -36.85 46.40
CA TYR A 105 -21.19 -37.73 47.52
C TYR A 105 -19.69 -37.74 47.72
N CYS A 106 -19.20 -37.39 48.91
CA CYS A 106 -17.77 -37.15 49.11
C CYS A 106 -17.23 -37.79 50.39
N SER A 107 -16.00 -38.31 50.34
CA SER A 107 -15.33 -38.91 51.50
C SER A 107 -14.66 -37.90 52.44
N THR A 108 -14.74 -36.60 52.12
CA THR A 108 -14.09 -35.49 52.85
C THR A 108 -15.05 -34.31 52.98
N LYS A 109 -14.73 -33.30 53.81
CA LYS A 109 -15.48 -32.03 53.89
C LYS A 109 -14.80 -30.89 53.12
N ASP A 110 -14.04 -31.24 52.08
CA ASP A 110 -13.40 -30.28 51.19
C ASP A 110 -14.39 -29.64 50.22
N GLU A 111 -13.91 -28.65 49.48
CA GLU A 111 -14.71 -27.90 48.52
C GLU A 111 -14.66 -28.54 47.11
N ILE A 112 -15.78 -28.42 46.43
CA ILE A 112 -16.01 -28.83 45.04
C ILE A 112 -16.22 -27.54 44.25
N MET A 113 -15.40 -27.28 43.23
CA MET A 113 -15.56 -26.11 42.37
C MET A 113 -16.34 -26.50 41.12
N PHE A 114 -17.38 -25.73 40.79
CA PHE A 114 -18.08 -25.78 39.51
C PHE A 114 -17.76 -24.51 38.70
N LYS A 115 -17.36 -24.68 37.45
CA LYS A 115 -16.80 -23.61 36.61
C LYS A 115 -17.47 -23.57 35.24
N LEU A 116 -17.77 -22.36 34.77
CA LEU A 116 -18.20 -22.05 33.40
C LEU A 116 -17.07 -21.36 32.64
N GLN A 117 -16.87 -21.70 31.36
CA GLN A 117 -15.89 -21.01 30.52
C GLN A 117 -16.27 -20.99 29.02
N PRO A 118 -15.75 -20.02 28.22
CA PRO A 118 -15.90 -20.02 26.77
C PRO A 118 -14.95 -21.03 26.11
N GLY A 119 -15.45 -22.21 25.78
CA GLY A 119 -14.67 -23.31 25.20
C GLY A 119 -13.41 -23.63 26.01
N ASN A 120 -12.24 -23.43 25.41
CA ASN A 120 -10.94 -23.66 26.06
C ASN A 120 -10.29 -22.39 26.64
N ASP A 121 -10.97 -21.23 26.64
CA ASP A 121 -10.43 -19.95 27.16
C ASP A 121 -10.56 -19.86 28.69
N TYR A 122 -9.51 -20.31 29.38
CA TYR A 122 -9.42 -20.24 30.84
C TYR A 122 -9.36 -18.80 31.38
N GLY A 123 -8.92 -17.82 30.58
CA GLY A 123 -8.76 -16.42 31.01
C GLY A 123 -10.08 -15.68 31.23
N LYS A 124 -11.21 -16.26 30.79
CA LYS A 124 -12.56 -15.71 30.95
C LYS A 124 -13.49 -16.60 31.78
N ALA A 125 -12.94 -17.63 32.43
CA ALA A 125 -13.71 -18.57 33.23
C ALA A 125 -14.25 -17.94 34.51
N VAL A 126 -15.39 -18.44 34.98
CA VAL A 126 -16.05 -18.00 36.22
C VAL A 126 -16.47 -19.24 36.98
N TYR A 127 -16.32 -19.24 38.30
CA TYR A 127 -16.56 -20.42 39.13
C TYR A 127 -17.15 -20.08 40.50
N PHE A 128 -17.77 -21.08 41.11
CA PHE A 128 -18.22 -21.06 42.50
C PHE A 128 -17.85 -22.38 43.17
N THR A 129 -17.63 -22.36 44.48
CA THR A 129 -17.39 -23.58 45.26
C THR A 129 -18.62 -23.96 46.08
N TYR A 130 -18.80 -25.27 46.27
CA TYR A 130 -19.74 -25.86 47.20
C TYR A 130 -18.94 -26.65 48.24
N LYS A 131 -19.27 -26.46 49.51
CA LYS A 131 -18.57 -27.11 50.63
C LYS A 131 -19.41 -28.27 51.16
N VAL A 132 -18.85 -29.47 51.11
CA VAL A 132 -19.53 -30.70 51.52
C VAL A 132 -19.94 -30.63 53.00
N SER A 133 -21.22 -30.84 53.27
CA SER A 133 -21.78 -30.73 54.62
C SER A 133 -21.66 -32.05 55.39
N GLN A 134 -21.82 -33.19 54.70
CA GLN A 134 -21.75 -34.54 55.26
C GLN A 134 -20.83 -35.43 54.42
N ILE A 135 -19.97 -36.20 55.07
CA ILE A 135 -19.15 -37.21 54.37
C ILE A 135 -19.95 -38.48 54.14
N ASN A 136 -19.68 -39.18 53.04
CA ASN A 136 -20.26 -40.48 52.69
C ASN A 136 -21.81 -40.49 52.60
N HIS A 137 -22.41 -39.37 52.21
CA HIS A 137 -23.83 -39.23 51.92
C HIS A 137 -24.03 -38.38 50.65
N TRP A 138 -25.14 -38.62 49.95
CA TRP A 138 -25.55 -37.81 48.79
C TRP A 138 -26.22 -36.50 49.25
N GLU A 139 -25.76 -35.36 48.72
CA GLU A 139 -26.39 -34.05 48.88
C GLU A 139 -26.47 -33.28 47.54
N GLU A 140 -27.37 -32.30 47.44
CA GLU A 140 -27.50 -31.45 46.25
C GLU A 140 -26.56 -30.24 46.34
N ALA A 141 -25.56 -30.20 45.46
CA ALA A 141 -24.69 -29.04 45.28
C ALA A 141 -25.33 -28.04 44.30
N THR A 142 -25.49 -26.79 44.73
CA THR A 142 -26.09 -25.71 43.94
C THR A 142 -25.08 -24.58 43.73
N PHE A 143 -24.94 -24.12 42.48
CA PHE A 143 -23.99 -23.09 42.07
C PHE A 143 -24.73 -21.97 41.34
N ASN A 144 -24.59 -20.72 41.79
CA ASN A 144 -25.38 -19.59 41.28
C ASN A 144 -24.51 -18.55 40.55
N PHE A 145 -24.64 -18.47 39.23
CA PHE A 145 -23.89 -17.58 38.35
C PHE A 145 -24.59 -16.23 38.09
N GLN A 146 -25.46 -15.79 39.00
CA GLN A 146 -26.22 -14.53 38.89
C GLN A 146 -25.37 -13.30 38.58
N SER A 147 -24.13 -13.24 39.09
CA SER A 147 -23.18 -12.15 38.83
C SER A 147 -22.78 -12.01 37.35
N VAL A 148 -22.99 -13.06 36.55
CA VAL A 148 -22.61 -13.11 35.13
C VAL A 148 -23.79 -13.47 34.21
N GLN A 149 -25.03 -13.27 34.66
CA GLN A 149 -26.26 -13.53 33.90
C GLN A 149 -26.34 -12.81 32.51
N GLN A 150 -25.53 -11.77 32.30
CA GLN A 150 -25.46 -10.99 31.05
C GLN A 150 -24.42 -11.54 30.05
N ARG A 151 -23.65 -12.57 30.42
CA ARG A 151 -22.67 -13.23 29.53
C ARG A 151 -23.37 -14.28 28.68
N THR A 152 -23.01 -14.32 27.39
CA THR A 152 -23.66 -15.17 26.37
C THR A 152 -22.66 -16.07 25.63
N ASP A 153 -21.46 -16.25 26.20
CA ASP A 153 -20.31 -16.94 25.57
C ASP A 153 -19.82 -18.16 26.37
N PHE A 154 -20.47 -18.51 27.48
CA PHE A 154 -20.17 -19.72 28.24
C PHE A 154 -20.81 -20.94 27.59
N ASN A 155 -19.99 -21.90 27.12
CA ASN A 155 -20.47 -23.15 26.53
C ASN A 155 -19.71 -24.40 27.04
N ARG A 156 -19.03 -24.30 28.19
CA ARG A 156 -18.36 -25.44 28.84
C ARG A 156 -18.60 -25.42 30.34
N VAL A 157 -18.86 -26.60 30.91
CA VAL A 157 -18.88 -26.86 32.36
C VAL A 157 -17.64 -27.63 32.77
N GLU A 158 -17.11 -27.35 33.96
CA GLU A 158 -16.12 -28.19 34.64
C GLU A 158 -16.41 -28.37 36.14
N VAL A 159 -16.13 -29.57 36.64
CA VAL A 159 -16.13 -29.93 38.06
C VAL A 159 -14.68 -30.17 38.49
N HIS A 160 -14.26 -29.60 39.62
CA HIS A 160 -12.94 -29.83 40.24
C HIS A 160 -13.13 -30.22 41.71
N TYR A 161 -12.25 -31.08 42.22
CA TYR A 161 -12.39 -31.64 43.57
C TYR A 161 -11.13 -31.42 44.42
N ILE A 162 -11.32 -30.96 45.66
CA ILE A 162 -10.25 -30.50 46.57
C ILE A 162 -9.34 -29.50 45.86
N ASP A 163 -9.96 -28.47 45.28
CA ASP A 163 -9.27 -27.52 44.41
C ASP A 163 -8.08 -26.85 45.12
N GLY A 164 -6.98 -26.69 44.39
CA GLY A 164 -5.73 -26.13 44.93
C GLY A 164 -4.97 -27.02 45.94
N LYS A 165 -5.37 -28.28 46.19
CA LYS A 165 -4.65 -29.18 47.14
C LYS A 165 -4.36 -30.58 46.55
N LYS A 166 -3.22 -31.14 46.92
CA LYS A 166 -2.86 -32.55 46.70
C LYS A 166 -3.16 -33.38 47.94
N ALA A 167 -4.38 -33.90 48.03
CA ALA A 167 -4.87 -34.66 49.19
C ALA A 167 -5.64 -35.91 48.76
N ALA A 168 -5.69 -36.91 49.63
CA ALA A 168 -6.44 -38.13 49.42
C ALA A 168 -7.93 -37.92 49.64
N GLY A 169 -8.76 -38.37 48.70
CA GLY A 169 -10.21 -38.33 48.85
C GLY A 169 -10.95 -38.85 47.62
N ILE A 170 -12.24 -39.13 47.80
CA ILE A 170 -13.16 -39.55 46.74
C ILE A 170 -14.31 -38.55 46.65
N LEU A 171 -14.67 -38.17 45.42
CA LEU A 171 -15.92 -37.44 45.12
C LEU A 171 -16.64 -38.23 44.03
N TYR A 172 -17.90 -38.57 44.28
CA TYR A 172 -18.84 -38.95 43.25
C TYR A 172 -19.73 -37.75 42.91
N PHE A 173 -20.07 -37.58 41.65
CA PHE A 173 -21.03 -36.58 41.21
C PHE A 173 -21.95 -37.14 40.13
N ASP A 174 -23.16 -36.61 40.07
CA ASP A 174 -24.21 -37.09 39.18
C ASP A 174 -25.31 -36.03 38.96
N LEU A 175 -26.24 -36.27 38.04
CA LEU A 175 -27.41 -35.44 37.75
C LEU A 175 -27.02 -33.96 37.53
N VAL A 176 -26.04 -33.74 36.65
CA VAL A 176 -25.53 -32.41 36.32
C VAL A 176 -26.57 -31.65 35.51
N GLN A 177 -26.98 -30.48 36.00
CA GLN A 177 -28.11 -29.71 35.49
C GLN A 177 -27.75 -28.24 35.31
N ALA A 178 -28.21 -27.66 34.20
CA ALA A 178 -28.08 -26.25 33.84
C ALA A 178 -29.44 -25.52 33.90
N PRO A 179 -29.48 -24.18 33.87
CA PRO A 179 -30.72 -23.44 33.62
C PRO A 179 -31.37 -23.86 32.29
N ASN A 180 -32.71 -23.96 32.27
CA ASN A 180 -33.51 -24.18 31.06
C ASN A 180 -34.45 -22.99 30.81
N PRO A 181 -33.93 -21.81 30.40
CA PRO A 181 -34.76 -20.63 30.24
C PRO A 181 -35.77 -20.82 29.10
N THR A 182 -37.04 -20.59 29.40
CA THR A 182 -38.11 -20.63 28.39
C THR A 182 -37.87 -19.58 27.31
N GLY A 183 -37.92 -19.99 26.05
CA GLY A 183 -37.65 -19.11 24.90
C GLY A 183 -38.35 -19.58 23.64
N ILE A 184 -38.62 -18.64 22.72
CA ILE A 184 -39.28 -18.93 21.44
C ILE A 184 -38.34 -18.57 20.31
N THR A 185 -38.32 -19.43 19.29
CA THR A 185 -37.51 -19.26 18.07
C THR A 185 -38.39 -19.33 16.83
N LEU A 186 -38.08 -18.53 15.81
CA LEU A 186 -38.74 -18.58 14.51
C LEU A 186 -37.85 -19.27 13.49
N THR A 187 -38.43 -20.01 12.55
CA THR A 187 -37.69 -20.50 11.39
C THR A 187 -37.26 -19.32 10.52
N ASN A 188 -35.96 -19.23 10.21
CA ASN A 188 -35.43 -18.22 9.30
C ASN A 188 -36.14 -18.33 7.94
N THR A 189 -36.83 -17.27 7.53
CA THR A 189 -37.74 -17.28 6.37
C THR A 189 -37.60 -15.98 5.60
N ARG A 190 -37.47 -16.05 4.27
CA ARG A 190 -37.45 -14.89 3.38
C ARG A 190 -38.79 -14.80 2.65
N ILE A 191 -39.50 -13.70 2.82
CA ILE A 191 -40.85 -13.46 2.29
C ILE A 191 -40.76 -12.30 1.30
N LEU A 192 -41.13 -12.53 0.04
CA LEU A 192 -41.10 -11.47 -0.98
C LEU A 192 -42.38 -10.63 -0.94
N MET A 193 -42.28 -9.33 -1.22
CA MET A 193 -43.43 -8.47 -1.49
C MET A 193 -44.31 -9.06 -2.60
N GLY A 194 -45.61 -9.18 -2.34
CA GLY A 194 -46.59 -9.89 -3.16
C GLY A 194 -46.84 -11.35 -2.73
N GLN A 195 -46.04 -11.90 -1.82
CA GLN A 195 -46.14 -13.29 -1.31
C GLN A 195 -46.40 -13.35 0.21
N GLU A 196 -46.70 -12.23 0.86
CA GLU A 196 -46.91 -12.18 2.31
C GLU A 196 -48.21 -12.89 2.72
N ASN A 197 -49.30 -12.70 1.97
CA ASN A 197 -50.61 -13.24 2.28
C ASN A 197 -50.64 -14.77 2.25
N GLY A 198 -50.99 -15.37 3.38
CA GLY A 198 -51.10 -16.82 3.56
C GLY A 198 -49.79 -17.52 3.90
N THR A 199 -48.65 -16.82 3.89
CA THR A 199 -47.36 -17.38 4.32
C THR A 199 -47.43 -17.84 5.78
N ILE A 200 -46.82 -19.00 6.05
CA ILE A 200 -46.77 -19.62 7.37
C ILE A 200 -45.34 -19.51 7.91
N ILE A 201 -45.21 -18.97 9.12
CA ILE A 201 -43.96 -18.85 9.87
C ILE A 201 -44.03 -19.85 11.04
N PRO A 202 -43.21 -20.91 11.05
CA PRO A 202 -43.11 -21.81 12.19
C PRO A 202 -42.39 -21.14 13.38
N ALA A 203 -42.94 -21.32 14.57
CA ALA A 203 -42.39 -20.90 15.85
C ALA A 203 -42.20 -22.12 16.76
N LYS A 204 -41.01 -22.27 17.33
CA LYS A 204 -40.66 -23.33 18.28
C LYS A 204 -40.42 -22.75 19.67
N VAL A 205 -41.09 -23.29 20.69
CA VAL A 205 -40.78 -23.04 22.11
C VAL A 205 -39.75 -24.05 22.62
N HIS A 206 -38.85 -23.58 23.48
CA HIS A 206 -37.87 -24.35 24.24
C HIS A 206 -38.05 -24.02 25.72
N GLY A 207 -37.74 -24.96 26.62
CA GLY A 207 -37.88 -24.76 28.07
C GLY A 207 -39.31 -24.64 28.61
N ASP A 208 -40.33 -24.87 27.77
CA ASP A 208 -41.75 -25.03 28.14
C ASP A 208 -42.51 -25.65 26.95
N VAL A 209 -43.84 -25.82 27.08
CA VAL A 209 -44.74 -26.28 26.02
C VAL A 209 -45.90 -25.30 25.78
N PHE A 210 -46.34 -25.22 24.54
CA PHE A 210 -47.53 -24.46 24.14
C PHE A 210 -48.81 -25.06 24.74
N LYS A 211 -49.73 -24.21 25.20
CA LYS A 211 -51.08 -24.65 25.61
C LYS A 211 -51.84 -25.33 24.46
N PRO A 212 -52.81 -26.22 24.75
CA PRO A 212 -53.58 -26.93 23.72
C PRO A 212 -54.32 -25.99 22.75
N THR A 213 -54.70 -24.80 23.21
CA THR A 213 -55.32 -23.74 22.40
C THR A 213 -54.46 -22.49 22.48
N LEU A 214 -54.16 -21.90 21.31
CA LEU A 214 -53.39 -20.66 21.18
C LEU A 214 -54.33 -19.50 20.81
N THR A 215 -54.02 -18.30 21.29
CA THR A 215 -54.85 -17.11 21.10
C THR A 215 -54.09 -16.07 20.29
N LYS A 216 -54.52 -15.81 19.04
CA LYS A 216 -53.92 -14.79 18.15
C LYS A 216 -53.53 -13.47 18.85
N ALA A 217 -54.41 -12.93 19.70
CA ALA A 217 -54.19 -11.64 20.36
C ALA A 217 -52.94 -11.62 21.29
N ASN A 218 -52.48 -12.79 21.74
CA ASN A 218 -51.28 -12.96 22.53
C ASN A 218 -49.98 -12.98 21.69
N TRP A 219 -50.08 -12.95 20.36
CA TRP A 219 -48.94 -12.96 19.43
C TRP A 219 -48.80 -11.58 18.79
N THR A 220 -48.07 -10.70 19.49
CA THR A 220 -47.85 -9.31 19.07
C THR A 220 -46.69 -9.21 18.09
N SER A 221 -46.85 -8.43 17.03
CA SER A 221 -45.82 -8.22 16.01
C SER A 221 -45.58 -6.74 15.75
N THR A 222 -44.33 -6.41 15.47
CA THR A 222 -43.86 -5.10 14.98
C THR A 222 -42.99 -5.33 13.74
N ASN A 223 -42.75 -4.27 12.97
CA ASN A 223 -41.98 -4.32 11.72
C ASN A 223 -42.58 -5.20 10.59
N LEU A 224 -43.88 -5.53 10.66
CA LEU A 224 -44.62 -6.06 9.51
C LEU A 224 -44.73 -4.99 8.40
N PRO A 225 -44.72 -5.38 7.12
CA PRO A 225 -45.01 -4.44 6.03
C PRO A 225 -46.40 -3.81 6.15
N PRO A 226 -46.60 -2.57 5.68
CA PRO A 226 -47.90 -1.91 5.69
C PRO A 226 -48.98 -2.79 5.05
N GLY A 227 -50.13 -3.00 5.70
CA GLY A 227 -51.20 -3.86 5.18
C GLY A 227 -51.03 -5.37 5.40
N VAL A 228 -49.88 -5.83 5.90
CA VAL A 228 -49.66 -7.23 6.31
C VAL A 228 -49.96 -7.39 7.80
N THR A 229 -50.67 -8.45 8.17
CA THR A 229 -51.04 -8.77 9.56
C THR A 229 -50.88 -10.26 9.85
N ILE A 230 -50.74 -10.65 11.12
CA ILE A 230 -51.00 -12.03 11.55
C ILE A 230 -52.51 -12.24 11.48
N CYS A 231 -52.99 -13.28 10.79
CA CYS A 231 -54.41 -13.63 10.77
C CYS A 231 -54.77 -14.75 11.74
N ASP A 232 -53.89 -15.73 11.93
CA ASP A 232 -54.16 -16.95 12.67
C ASP A 232 -52.86 -17.52 13.29
N VAL A 233 -53.00 -18.27 14.38
CA VAL A 233 -51.89 -18.99 15.03
C VAL A 233 -52.37 -20.37 15.46
N GLN A 234 -51.76 -21.42 14.91
CA GLN A 234 -52.19 -22.80 15.10
C GLN A 234 -51.11 -23.63 15.80
N ARG A 235 -51.48 -24.34 16.87
CA ARG A 235 -50.59 -25.30 17.53
C ARG A 235 -50.37 -26.51 16.61
N VAL A 236 -49.12 -26.87 16.37
CA VAL A 236 -48.75 -28.06 15.59
C VAL A 236 -48.48 -29.24 16.52
N ASN A 237 -47.72 -29.01 17.60
CA ASN A 237 -47.48 -29.96 18.68
C ASN A 237 -47.07 -29.19 19.95
N ASP A 238 -46.66 -29.91 21.00
CA ASP A 238 -46.30 -29.33 22.30
C ASP A 238 -45.19 -28.26 22.23
N THR A 239 -44.29 -28.35 21.26
CA THR A 239 -43.16 -27.41 21.08
C THR A 239 -43.30 -26.50 19.86
N MET A 240 -44.30 -26.69 19.01
CA MET A 240 -44.41 -26.02 17.70
C MET A 240 -45.76 -25.33 17.49
N ALA A 241 -45.72 -24.10 16.98
CA ALA A 241 -46.88 -23.35 16.50
C ALA A 241 -46.60 -22.78 15.09
N ASN A 242 -47.64 -22.58 14.29
CA ASN A 242 -47.59 -21.99 12.97
C ASN A 242 -48.32 -20.64 13.00
N ILE A 243 -47.62 -19.56 12.66
CA ILE A 243 -48.17 -18.20 12.54
C ILE A 243 -48.51 -17.96 11.08
N LYS A 244 -49.78 -17.67 10.77
CA LYS A 244 -50.22 -17.39 9.40
C LYS A 244 -50.39 -15.88 9.17
N LEU A 245 -49.84 -15.39 8.06
CA LEU A 245 -49.97 -14.01 7.63
C LEU A 245 -51.19 -13.78 6.72
N HIS A 246 -51.65 -12.53 6.65
CA HIS A 246 -52.73 -12.08 5.77
C HIS A 246 -52.50 -10.65 5.27
N GLY A 247 -52.93 -10.41 4.03
CA GLY A 247 -52.65 -9.18 3.30
C GLY A 247 -51.28 -9.24 2.61
N ASN A 248 -51.18 -8.59 1.46
CA ASN A 248 -49.93 -8.20 0.82
C ASN A 248 -49.79 -6.69 0.97
N SER A 249 -48.57 -6.14 0.96
CA SER A 249 -48.43 -4.70 1.09
C SER A 249 -48.95 -3.94 -0.15
N PRO A 250 -49.81 -2.91 0.01
CA PRO A 250 -50.34 -2.12 -1.10
C PRO A 250 -49.37 -1.01 -1.55
N ILE A 251 -48.27 -0.80 -0.82
CA ILE A 251 -47.25 0.21 -1.11
C ILE A 251 -45.86 -0.42 -1.06
N ASN A 252 -44.93 0.11 -1.88
CA ASN A 252 -43.54 -0.34 -1.84
C ASN A 252 -42.94 -0.01 -0.47
N TYR A 253 -42.54 -1.05 0.27
CA TYR A 253 -41.80 -0.96 1.53
C TYR A 253 -40.34 -1.37 1.33
N SER A 254 -39.46 -0.97 2.26
CA SER A 254 -38.05 -1.38 2.29
C SER A 254 -37.86 -2.67 3.09
N ARG A 255 -36.79 -3.43 2.82
CA ARG A 255 -36.46 -4.68 3.53
C ARG A 255 -36.62 -4.53 5.05
N THR A 256 -37.44 -5.37 5.67
CA THR A 256 -37.76 -5.32 7.11
C THR A 256 -37.73 -6.70 7.74
N THR A 257 -37.39 -6.78 9.03
CA THR A 257 -37.34 -8.04 9.80
C THR A 257 -38.45 -8.05 10.83
N LEU A 258 -39.24 -9.13 10.85
CA LEU A 258 -40.30 -9.35 11.83
C LEU A 258 -39.72 -9.31 13.25
N LYS A 259 -40.35 -8.52 14.12
CA LYS A 259 -40.16 -8.62 15.57
C LYS A 259 -41.46 -9.12 16.17
N LEU A 260 -41.40 -10.29 16.81
CA LEU A 260 -42.56 -10.97 17.39
C LEU A 260 -42.36 -11.16 18.89
N SER A 261 -43.40 -10.90 19.68
CA SER A 261 -43.43 -11.17 21.11
C SER A 261 -44.72 -11.92 21.46
N VAL A 262 -44.56 -13.04 22.17
CA VAL A 262 -45.64 -13.96 22.54
C VAL A 262 -45.92 -13.83 24.04
N SER A 263 -47.19 -13.69 24.43
CA SER A 263 -47.57 -13.66 25.84
C SER A 263 -47.22 -14.99 26.52
N GLY A 264 -46.77 -14.92 27.77
CA GLY A 264 -46.63 -16.12 28.61
C GLY A 264 -47.95 -16.87 28.80
N GLN A 265 -49.10 -16.20 28.60
CA GLN A 265 -50.40 -16.87 28.59
C GLN A 265 -50.54 -17.98 27.54
N GLU A 266 -49.68 -18.04 26.52
CA GLU A 266 -49.69 -19.10 25.50
C GLU A 266 -48.93 -20.38 25.93
N LEU A 267 -48.15 -20.31 27.01
CA LEU A 267 -47.33 -21.42 27.50
C LEU A 267 -47.92 -22.02 28.79
N VAL A 268 -47.57 -23.27 29.09
CA VAL A 268 -48.15 -24.02 30.22
C VAL A 268 -47.50 -23.64 31.56
N ASN A 269 -46.19 -23.39 31.58
CA ASN A 269 -45.40 -23.14 32.80
C ASN A 269 -44.68 -21.77 32.76
N SER A 270 -45.30 -20.76 32.13
CA SER A 270 -44.68 -19.47 31.87
C SER A 270 -44.13 -18.78 33.13
N ASN A 271 -42.83 -18.47 33.12
CA ASN A 271 -42.13 -17.68 34.14
C ASN A 271 -42.02 -16.18 33.80
N ALA A 272 -42.42 -15.74 32.60
CA ALA A 272 -42.42 -14.35 32.15
C ALA A 272 -43.75 -13.96 31.51
N SER A 273 -44.09 -12.66 31.56
CA SER A 273 -45.32 -12.13 30.96
C SER A 273 -45.29 -12.12 29.42
N THR A 274 -44.10 -12.00 28.82
CA THR A 274 -43.89 -12.00 27.37
C THR A 274 -42.53 -12.58 27.00
N TYR A 275 -42.48 -13.34 25.90
CA TYR A 275 -41.27 -13.92 25.33
C TYR A 275 -41.01 -13.33 23.93
N PRO A 276 -39.92 -12.58 23.72
CA PRO A 276 -39.50 -12.16 22.39
C PRO A 276 -39.02 -13.38 21.60
N ALA A 277 -39.52 -13.56 20.38
CA ALA A 277 -39.11 -14.67 19.52
C ALA A 277 -37.81 -14.34 18.79
N LYS A 278 -36.80 -15.21 18.91
CA LYS A 278 -35.49 -15.09 18.25
C LYS A 278 -35.53 -15.74 16.86
N GLY A 279 -35.18 -15.03 15.79
CA GLY A 279 -35.09 -15.62 14.44
C GLY A 279 -35.24 -14.60 13.31
N ASN A 280 -34.71 -14.90 12.14
CA ASN A 280 -34.64 -14.00 11.00
C ASN A 280 -35.77 -14.27 10.00
N VAL A 281 -36.97 -13.76 10.29
CA VAL A 281 -38.05 -13.68 9.31
C VAL A 281 -37.98 -12.32 8.63
N ILE A 282 -37.58 -12.32 7.36
CA ILE A 282 -37.23 -11.14 6.58
C ILE A 282 -38.26 -10.95 5.48
N PHE A 283 -38.93 -9.80 5.47
CA PHE A 283 -39.71 -9.32 4.35
C PHE A 283 -38.81 -8.52 3.41
N GLU A 284 -38.66 -9.01 2.19
CA GLU A 284 -38.01 -8.28 1.11
C GLU A 284 -39.02 -7.30 0.51
N GLY A 285 -38.62 -6.04 0.39
CA GLY A 285 -39.41 -4.99 -0.23
C GLY A 285 -39.57 -5.15 -1.75
N ASN A 286 -39.92 -4.05 -2.42
CA ASN A 286 -40.12 -3.97 -3.88
C ASN A 286 -39.17 -4.89 -4.68
N PRO A 287 -39.66 -5.93 -5.38
CA PRO A 287 -38.82 -6.91 -6.06
C PRO A 287 -38.16 -6.36 -7.33
N ASN A 288 -38.55 -5.16 -7.77
CA ASN A 288 -38.04 -4.51 -8.96
C ASN A 288 -36.74 -3.74 -8.68
N TRP A 289 -35.87 -3.66 -9.69
CA TRP A 289 -34.69 -2.81 -9.66
C TRP A 289 -35.11 -1.34 -9.66
N THR A 290 -34.98 -0.68 -8.50
CA THR A 290 -35.14 0.77 -8.36
C THR A 290 -33.77 1.41 -8.57
N MET A 291 -33.66 2.41 -9.45
CA MET A 291 -32.41 3.17 -9.63
C MET A 291 -32.13 4.02 -8.39
N ILE A 292 -30.90 3.98 -7.88
CA ILE A 292 -30.52 4.63 -6.61
C ILE A 292 -29.40 5.67 -6.78
N TYR A 293 -28.67 5.56 -7.89
CA TYR A 293 -27.62 6.47 -8.28
C TYR A 293 -27.42 6.35 -9.78
N ASN A 294 -27.15 7.48 -10.43
CA ASN A 294 -26.71 7.50 -11.81
C ASN A 294 -25.81 8.67 -12.11
N ASP A 295 -24.94 8.49 -13.08
CA ASP A 295 -24.36 9.58 -13.85
C ASP A 295 -24.49 9.27 -15.34
N GLU A 296 -25.08 10.22 -16.06
CA GLU A 296 -25.35 10.17 -17.50
C GLU A 296 -24.40 11.10 -18.27
N PHE A 297 -23.42 11.71 -17.57
CA PHE A 297 -22.34 12.53 -18.14
C PHE A 297 -22.80 13.60 -19.15
N ASN A 298 -23.99 14.18 -18.93
CA ASN A 298 -24.63 15.16 -19.81
C ASN A 298 -24.09 16.61 -19.68
N THR A 299 -23.16 16.87 -18.77
CA THR A 299 -22.61 18.21 -18.52
C THR A 299 -21.12 18.25 -18.89
N ASP A 300 -20.80 18.88 -20.00
CA ASP A 300 -19.41 19.05 -20.49
C ASP A 300 -18.51 19.72 -19.44
N GLY A 301 -17.28 19.21 -19.28
CA GLY A 301 -16.27 19.76 -18.38
C GLY A 301 -15.52 18.69 -17.57
N LEU A 302 -15.43 18.91 -16.25
CA LEU A 302 -14.95 17.90 -15.30
C LEU A 302 -16.12 17.01 -14.85
N PRO A 303 -15.88 15.75 -14.42
CA PRO A 303 -16.90 14.93 -13.77
C PRO A 303 -17.52 15.64 -12.56
N ASP A 304 -18.78 15.36 -12.28
CA ASP A 304 -19.52 15.94 -11.16
C ASP A 304 -18.80 15.63 -9.83
N ALA A 305 -18.25 16.67 -9.19
CA ALA A 305 -17.48 16.54 -7.97
C ALA A 305 -18.34 16.11 -6.76
N THR A 306 -19.67 16.15 -6.84
CA THR A 306 -20.56 15.57 -5.82
C THR A 306 -20.69 14.05 -5.94
N LYS A 307 -20.37 13.50 -7.12
CA LYS A 307 -20.48 12.08 -7.48
C LYS A 307 -19.14 11.35 -7.55
N TRP A 308 -18.11 12.02 -8.08
CA TRP A 308 -16.83 11.40 -8.43
C TRP A 308 -15.63 12.12 -7.82
N THR A 309 -14.61 11.36 -7.45
CA THR A 309 -13.29 11.85 -7.08
C THR A 309 -12.29 11.39 -8.14
N VAL A 310 -11.54 12.32 -8.73
CA VAL A 310 -10.33 11.99 -9.51
C VAL A 310 -9.27 11.50 -8.52
N ASP A 311 -8.63 10.36 -8.80
CA ASP A 311 -7.74 9.66 -7.87
C ASP A 311 -6.31 9.55 -8.45
N PRO A 312 -5.45 10.59 -8.27
CA PRO A 312 -4.09 10.59 -8.78
C PRO A 312 -3.21 9.57 -8.06
N ARG A 313 -2.39 8.84 -8.81
CA ARG A 313 -1.46 7.81 -8.29
C ARG A 313 -0.14 7.84 -9.07
N PRO A 314 0.99 7.57 -8.42
CA PRO A 314 2.28 7.49 -9.09
C PRO A 314 2.34 6.32 -10.07
N LYS A 315 3.32 6.36 -10.97
CA LYS A 315 3.69 5.23 -11.83
C LYS A 315 3.98 3.99 -10.98
N GLY A 316 3.54 2.82 -11.45
CA GLY A 316 3.83 1.52 -10.85
C GLY A 316 3.09 1.21 -9.55
N TRP A 317 2.04 1.98 -9.23
CA TRP A 317 1.43 2.01 -7.89
C TRP A 317 1.07 0.64 -7.29
N ILE A 318 0.47 -0.28 -8.07
CA ILE A 318 0.14 -1.65 -7.62
C ILE A 318 0.72 -2.69 -8.59
N ASN A 319 0.31 -2.68 -9.87
CA ASN A 319 0.57 -3.81 -10.79
C ASN A 319 1.76 -3.59 -11.75
N GLY A 320 2.75 -2.76 -11.38
CA GLY A 320 3.85 -2.38 -12.28
C GLY A 320 3.41 -1.54 -13.50
N GLU A 321 2.22 -0.97 -13.42
CA GLU A 321 1.60 -0.09 -14.42
C GLU A 321 2.50 1.11 -14.79
N GLN A 322 2.47 1.55 -16.05
CA GLN A 322 3.42 2.55 -16.57
C GLN A 322 2.89 3.98 -16.57
N GLN A 323 1.58 4.19 -16.44
CA GLN A 323 0.97 5.51 -16.34
C GLN A 323 1.11 6.13 -14.95
N VAL A 324 1.21 7.45 -14.90
CA VAL A 324 0.79 8.25 -13.75
C VAL A 324 -0.72 8.51 -13.91
N TYR A 325 -1.52 8.20 -12.89
CA TYR A 325 -2.90 8.69 -12.84
C TYR A 325 -2.85 10.15 -12.40
N THR A 326 -3.38 11.07 -13.21
CA THR A 326 -3.23 12.53 -13.02
C THR A 326 -4.43 13.16 -12.30
N ASP A 327 -4.27 14.40 -11.84
CA ASP A 327 -5.36 15.21 -11.31
C ASP A 327 -6.14 15.96 -12.40
N THR A 328 -7.01 16.90 -12.01
CA THR A 328 -7.86 17.68 -12.92
C THR A 328 -7.10 18.69 -13.79
N THR A 329 -5.84 19.00 -13.47
CA THR A 329 -4.99 19.92 -14.26
C THR A 329 -4.57 19.32 -15.60
N HIS A 330 -4.57 17.98 -15.74
CA HIS A 330 -4.31 17.29 -17.00
C HIS A 330 -5.59 16.89 -17.74
N ASP A 331 -5.51 16.81 -19.07
CA ASP A 331 -6.59 16.33 -19.95
C ASP A 331 -6.60 14.79 -20.08
N ASN A 332 -6.82 14.10 -18.96
CA ASN A 332 -6.95 12.64 -18.90
C ASN A 332 -8.35 12.17 -18.49
N ILE A 333 -9.14 13.01 -17.82
CA ILE A 333 -10.55 12.74 -17.49
C ILE A 333 -11.37 13.97 -17.82
N ARG A 334 -12.31 13.87 -18.75
CA ARG A 334 -13.26 14.95 -19.09
C ARG A 334 -14.63 14.36 -19.39
N VAL A 335 -15.67 15.12 -19.11
CA VAL A 335 -17.00 14.90 -19.67
C VAL A 335 -17.13 15.73 -20.93
N LYS A 336 -17.59 15.13 -22.04
CA LYS A 336 -17.81 15.82 -23.31
C LYS A 336 -18.84 15.09 -24.17
N ASN A 337 -19.77 15.83 -24.76
CA ASN A 337 -20.80 15.30 -25.67
C ASN A 337 -21.61 14.15 -25.05
N GLY A 338 -22.05 14.30 -23.80
CA GLY A 338 -22.85 13.26 -23.11
C GLY A 338 -22.06 12.01 -22.70
N ASN A 339 -20.72 12.09 -22.61
CA ASN A 339 -19.86 10.95 -22.30
C ASN A 339 -18.72 11.35 -21.36
N LEU A 340 -18.39 10.47 -20.39
CA LEU A 340 -17.12 10.50 -19.68
C LEU A 340 -16.02 9.88 -20.55
N ILE A 341 -14.91 10.59 -20.70
CA ILE A 341 -13.74 10.15 -21.47
C ILE A 341 -12.56 9.99 -20.50
N ILE A 342 -12.06 8.76 -20.35
CA ILE A 342 -10.83 8.44 -19.62
C ILE A 342 -9.74 8.12 -20.65
N LYS A 343 -8.81 9.05 -20.82
CA LYS A 343 -7.81 9.07 -21.90
C LYS A 343 -6.43 8.69 -21.39
N GLY A 344 -5.85 7.64 -21.96
CA GLY A 344 -4.44 7.31 -21.82
C GLY A 344 -3.62 7.94 -22.94
N LYS A 345 -2.43 8.45 -22.65
CA LYS A 345 -1.56 9.13 -23.62
C LYS A 345 -0.09 9.18 -23.18
N LYS A 346 0.80 9.43 -24.14
CA LYS A 346 2.22 9.69 -23.91
C LYS A 346 2.48 11.20 -23.91
N ASP A 347 2.57 11.81 -22.74
CA ASP A 347 2.75 13.25 -22.57
C ASP A 347 3.61 13.68 -21.37
N PHE A 348 4.29 12.73 -20.71
CA PHE A 348 5.24 13.01 -19.61
C PHE A 348 4.63 13.86 -18.48
N PRO A 349 3.54 13.42 -17.82
CA PRO A 349 2.72 14.24 -16.92
C PRO A 349 3.48 14.88 -15.75
N THR A 350 4.61 14.31 -15.34
CA THR A 350 5.50 14.79 -14.26
C THR A 350 6.77 15.49 -14.77
N GLY A 351 6.94 15.59 -16.09
CA GLY A 351 8.18 16.03 -16.74
C GLY A 351 9.33 15.01 -16.68
N ASN A 352 9.14 13.86 -16.02
CA ASN A 352 10.15 12.80 -15.95
C ASN A 352 10.12 11.93 -17.22
N ALA A 353 11.25 11.83 -17.93
CA ALA A 353 11.37 10.98 -19.12
C ALA A 353 11.09 9.49 -18.85
N ASN A 354 11.26 9.02 -17.60
CA ASN A 354 10.97 7.65 -17.17
C ASN A 354 9.48 7.42 -16.82
N GLU A 355 8.67 8.47 -16.80
CA GLU A 355 7.21 8.43 -16.59
C GLU A 355 6.50 9.03 -17.83
N PRO A 356 6.66 8.45 -19.03
CA PRO A 356 6.16 9.04 -20.26
C PRO A 356 4.64 9.02 -20.39
N TRP A 357 3.94 8.18 -19.62
CA TRP A 357 2.51 7.88 -19.77
C TRP A 357 1.66 8.58 -18.70
N SER A 358 0.51 9.14 -19.12
CA SER A 358 -0.56 9.60 -18.24
C SER A 358 -1.86 8.85 -18.53
N SER A 359 -2.72 8.76 -17.52
CA SER A 359 -4.10 8.28 -17.66
C SER A 359 -5.00 8.82 -16.55
N GLY A 360 -6.27 8.42 -16.54
CA GLY A 360 -7.24 8.76 -15.50
C GLY A 360 -7.70 7.55 -14.68
N ARG A 361 -7.98 7.82 -13.40
CA ARG A 361 -8.67 6.94 -12.45
C ARG A 361 -9.73 7.77 -11.71
N LEU A 362 -10.96 7.29 -11.69
CA LEU A 362 -12.14 7.97 -11.14
C LEU A 362 -12.84 7.03 -10.15
N ILE A 363 -13.13 7.50 -8.94
CA ILE A 363 -13.72 6.68 -7.86
C ILE A 363 -14.98 7.34 -7.29
N SER A 364 -15.96 6.54 -6.86
CA SER A 364 -17.17 7.04 -6.16
C SER A 364 -17.09 6.97 -4.63
N GLN A 365 -15.93 6.63 -4.07
CA GLN A 365 -15.74 6.41 -2.62
C GLN A 365 -16.19 7.61 -1.78
N GLY A 366 -17.03 7.37 -0.77
CA GLY A 366 -17.57 8.40 0.12
C GLY A 366 -18.63 9.31 -0.51
N LYS A 367 -19.05 9.01 -1.75
CA LYS A 367 -20.07 9.77 -2.52
C LYS A 367 -21.21 8.86 -2.90
N MET A 368 -20.88 7.69 -3.46
CA MET A 368 -21.77 6.58 -3.68
C MET A 368 -21.06 5.27 -3.31
N ASP A 369 -21.40 4.79 -2.13
CA ASP A 369 -21.01 3.50 -1.57
C ASP A 369 -22.29 2.67 -1.37
N PHE A 370 -22.27 1.38 -1.71
CA PHE A 370 -23.47 0.54 -1.64
C PHE A 370 -23.15 -0.92 -1.33
N LEU A 371 -24.11 -1.61 -0.72
CA LEU A 371 -24.06 -3.02 -0.38
C LEU A 371 -25.22 -3.73 -1.08
N TYR A 372 -24.91 -4.71 -1.93
CA TYR A 372 -25.84 -5.39 -2.85
C TYR A 372 -26.48 -4.44 -3.87
N GLY A 373 -26.87 -4.96 -5.03
CA GLY A 373 -27.50 -4.15 -6.06
C GLY A 373 -27.32 -4.71 -7.47
N LYS A 374 -27.60 -3.88 -8.45
CA LYS A 374 -27.14 -4.06 -9.82
C LYS A 374 -26.35 -2.82 -10.23
N VAL A 375 -25.13 -3.01 -10.72
CA VAL A 375 -24.35 -1.95 -11.38
C VAL A 375 -24.46 -2.17 -12.88
N GLU A 376 -24.70 -1.10 -13.64
CA GLU A 376 -24.60 -1.08 -15.10
C GLU A 376 -23.69 0.07 -15.51
N VAL A 377 -22.64 -0.23 -16.27
CA VAL A 377 -21.77 0.78 -16.88
C VAL A 377 -21.77 0.54 -18.38
N LYS A 378 -22.22 1.53 -19.15
CA LYS A 378 -22.26 1.45 -20.60
C LYS A 378 -21.05 2.15 -21.19
N ALA A 379 -20.15 1.38 -21.82
CA ALA A 379 -18.85 1.89 -22.24
C ALA A 379 -18.35 1.32 -23.58
N LYS A 380 -17.42 2.07 -24.20
CA LYS A 380 -16.49 1.63 -25.24
C LYS A 380 -15.08 1.62 -24.67
N LEU A 381 -14.27 0.65 -25.09
CA LEU A 381 -12.96 0.35 -24.54
C LEU A 381 -11.85 0.73 -25.54
N PRO A 382 -10.66 1.16 -25.06
CA PRO A 382 -9.52 1.42 -25.93
C PRO A 382 -9.02 0.15 -26.64
N ARG A 383 -8.65 0.28 -27.90
CA ARG A 383 -7.99 -0.76 -28.72
C ARG A 383 -6.48 -0.81 -28.48
N ALA A 384 -5.88 0.26 -27.95
CA ALA A 384 -4.43 0.43 -27.91
C ALA A 384 -3.69 -0.72 -27.23
N ARG A 385 -2.71 -1.31 -27.91
CA ARG A 385 -1.89 -2.39 -27.33
C ARG A 385 -1.09 -1.87 -26.14
N GLY A 386 -1.22 -2.57 -25.02
CA GLY A 386 -0.81 -2.11 -23.70
C GLY A 386 -1.93 -1.51 -22.85
N SER A 387 -3.13 -1.28 -23.38
CA SER A 387 -4.26 -0.79 -22.57
C SER A 387 -4.76 -1.87 -21.61
N TRP A 388 -5.20 -1.42 -20.44
CA TRP A 388 -5.96 -2.22 -19.47
C TRP A 388 -7.08 -1.36 -18.85
N PRO A 389 -8.17 -1.10 -19.60
CA PRO A 389 -9.39 -0.51 -19.06
C PRO A 389 -10.03 -1.44 -18.02
N ALA A 390 -10.54 -0.84 -16.94
CA ALA A 390 -11.25 -1.57 -15.88
C ALA A 390 -12.48 -0.81 -15.37
N ILE A 391 -13.55 -1.56 -15.09
CA ILE A 391 -14.77 -1.16 -14.38
C ILE A 391 -14.94 -2.16 -13.24
N TRP A 392 -14.73 -1.71 -12.02
CA TRP A 392 -14.56 -2.58 -10.85
C TRP A 392 -15.05 -1.89 -9.58
N LEU A 393 -15.11 -2.65 -8.51
CA LEU A 393 -15.55 -2.20 -7.20
C LEU A 393 -14.54 -2.58 -6.12
N MET A 394 -14.29 -1.63 -5.22
CA MET A 394 -13.48 -1.85 -4.02
C MET A 394 -14.31 -1.61 -2.75
N PRO A 395 -14.02 -2.31 -1.64
CA PRO A 395 -14.66 -2.08 -0.36
C PRO A 395 -14.35 -0.67 0.13
N THR A 396 -15.36 0.05 0.59
CA THR A 396 -15.21 1.42 1.11
C THR A 396 -14.50 1.43 2.47
N THR A 397 -14.60 0.34 3.24
CA THR A 397 -13.90 0.12 4.50
C THR A 397 -13.20 -1.23 4.52
N SER A 398 -12.00 -1.29 5.12
CA SER A 398 -11.22 -2.54 5.25
C SER A 398 -11.72 -3.41 6.42
N ALA A 399 -13.01 -3.79 6.43
CA ALA A 399 -13.67 -4.47 7.54
C ALA A 399 -12.98 -5.79 7.97
N TYR A 400 -12.42 -6.52 7.02
CA TYR A 400 -11.67 -7.77 7.25
C TYR A 400 -10.14 -7.57 7.19
N GLY A 401 -9.69 -6.32 7.08
CA GLY A 401 -8.30 -5.93 6.82
C GLY A 401 -8.05 -5.52 5.37
N ALA A 402 -6.79 -5.16 5.09
CA ALA A 402 -6.36 -4.70 3.76
C ALA A 402 -6.58 -5.76 2.67
N TRP A 403 -6.59 -5.32 1.41
CA TRP A 403 -6.69 -6.20 0.24
C TRP A 403 -5.73 -7.40 0.32
N PRO A 404 -6.14 -8.62 -0.05
CA PRO A 404 -7.44 -9.00 -0.64
C PRO A 404 -8.54 -9.35 0.39
N LYS A 405 -8.32 -9.12 1.70
CA LYS A 405 -9.22 -9.60 2.76
C LYS A 405 -10.64 -9.06 2.70
N SER A 406 -10.78 -7.78 2.40
CA SER A 406 -12.10 -7.13 2.26
C SER A 406 -12.69 -7.24 0.84
N GLY A 407 -12.06 -8.01 -0.05
CA GLY A 407 -12.53 -8.29 -1.40
C GLY A 407 -12.22 -7.22 -2.46
N GLU A 408 -12.47 -7.60 -3.71
CA GLU A 408 -12.47 -6.76 -4.93
C GLU A 408 -13.36 -7.46 -5.98
N LEU A 409 -14.08 -6.68 -6.78
CA LEU A 409 -15.08 -7.17 -7.73
C LEU A 409 -14.94 -6.50 -9.10
N ASP A 410 -14.39 -7.23 -10.06
CA ASP A 410 -14.09 -6.71 -11.39
C ASP A 410 -15.25 -7.03 -12.33
N ILE A 411 -16.07 -6.02 -12.60
CA ILE A 411 -17.24 -6.17 -13.48
C ILE A 411 -16.76 -6.43 -14.91
N MET A 412 -15.76 -5.65 -15.33
CA MET A 412 -15.17 -5.67 -16.67
C MET A 412 -13.69 -5.30 -16.56
N GLU A 413 -12.84 -6.20 -17.04
CA GLU A 413 -11.49 -5.89 -17.45
C GLU A 413 -11.31 -6.27 -18.92
N HIS A 414 -10.47 -5.54 -19.63
CA HIS A 414 -10.04 -5.89 -20.99
C HIS A 414 -8.57 -5.50 -21.16
N VAL A 415 -7.88 -6.17 -22.06
CA VAL A 415 -6.46 -5.90 -22.36
C VAL A 415 -6.30 -5.74 -23.86
N GLY A 416 -5.76 -4.60 -24.31
CA GLY A 416 -5.57 -4.31 -25.75
C GLY A 416 -4.63 -5.29 -26.47
N ASN A 417 -3.78 -6.02 -25.73
CA ASN A 417 -2.96 -7.11 -26.28
C ASN A 417 -3.71 -8.44 -26.45
N ASN A 418 -4.87 -8.62 -25.83
CA ASN A 418 -5.79 -9.74 -26.05
C ASN A 418 -7.16 -9.20 -26.51
N PHE A 419 -7.13 -8.37 -27.55
CA PHE A 419 -8.22 -7.50 -27.93
C PHE A 419 -9.55 -8.24 -28.14
N GLY A 420 -10.57 -7.81 -27.41
CA GLY A 420 -11.94 -8.30 -27.49
C GLY A 420 -12.25 -9.40 -26.47
N THR A 421 -11.25 -10.00 -25.82
CA THR A 421 -11.48 -10.85 -24.65
C THR A 421 -11.73 -9.97 -23.44
N VAL A 422 -12.95 -9.99 -22.91
CA VAL A 422 -13.38 -9.20 -21.75
C VAL A 422 -13.60 -10.13 -20.56
N LEU A 423 -13.02 -9.79 -19.40
CA LEU A 423 -13.00 -10.63 -18.20
C LEU A 423 -13.87 -10.04 -17.09
N SER A 424 -14.52 -10.91 -16.31
CA SER A 424 -15.01 -10.56 -14.98
C SER A 424 -14.23 -11.39 -13.96
N THR A 425 -13.80 -10.77 -12.87
CA THR A 425 -12.95 -11.40 -11.83
C THR A 425 -13.52 -11.12 -10.44
N VAL A 426 -13.31 -12.05 -9.53
CA VAL A 426 -13.65 -11.95 -8.10
C VAL A 426 -12.38 -12.22 -7.30
N HIS A 427 -12.05 -11.32 -6.39
CA HIS A 427 -10.86 -11.42 -5.56
C HIS A 427 -11.24 -11.52 -4.08
N THR A 428 -10.70 -12.54 -3.39
CA THR A 428 -10.94 -12.84 -1.98
C THR A 428 -9.63 -13.23 -1.27
N GLN A 429 -9.63 -13.33 0.06
CA GLN A 429 -8.44 -13.80 0.80
C GLN A 429 -7.99 -15.21 0.36
N ASN A 430 -8.93 -16.11 0.10
CA ASN A 430 -8.61 -17.47 -0.33
C ASN A 430 -8.36 -17.57 -1.84
N ASN A 431 -8.97 -16.72 -2.66
CA ASN A 431 -8.85 -16.77 -4.12
C ASN A 431 -8.45 -15.42 -4.71
N ASN A 432 -7.17 -15.23 -5.01
CA ASN A 432 -6.65 -14.04 -5.68
C ASN A 432 -5.36 -14.36 -6.45
N TRP A 433 -4.93 -13.41 -7.29
CA TRP A 433 -3.77 -13.65 -8.15
C TRP A 433 -2.46 -13.89 -7.39
N THR A 434 -2.30 -13.38 -6.16
CA THR A 434 -1.05 -13.57 -5.38
C THR A 434 -0.89 -14.97 -4.81
N ASN A 435 -1.98 -15.72 -4.65
CA ASN A 435 -1.96 -17.09 -4.14
C ASN A 435 -2.34 -18.16 -5.20
N GLY A 436 -2.44 -17.75 -6.47
CA GLY A 436 -2.80 -18.62 -7.59
C GLY A 436 -4.29 -18.97 -7.68
N GLY A 437 -5.15 -18.30 -6.90
CA GLY A 437 -6.59 -18.46 -6.97
C GLY A 437 -7.21 -17.68 -8.13
N HIS A 438 -8.09 -18.32 -8.89
CA HIS A 438 -8.73 -17.76 -10.08
C HIS A 438 -10.25 -17.95 -10.03
N LEU A 439 -10.98 -16.89 -9.67
CA LEU A 439 -12.43 -16.80 -9.76
C LEU A 439 -12.82 -15.81 -10.88
N SER A 440 -12.56 -16.22 -12.12
CA SER A 440 -12.80 -15.39 -13.31
C SER A 440 -13.50 -16.17 -14.42
N ALA A 441 -14.17 -15.45 -15.31
CA ALA A 441 -14.52 -15.95 -16.65
C ALA A 441 -14.37 -14.83 -17.68
N SER A 442 -14.42 -15.18 -18.97
CA SER A 442 -14.31 -14.22 -20.05
C SER A 442 -15.32 -14.45 -21.17
N LEU A 443 -15.62 -13.40 -21.92
CA LEU A 443 -16.45 -13.43 -23.12
C LEU A 443 -15.74 -12.67 -24.24
N LEU A 444 -15.86 -13.16 -25.47
CA LEU A 444 -15.34 -12.49 -26.66
C LEU A 444 -16.37 -11.46 -27.17
N LEU A 445 -16.01 -10.18 -27.11
CA LEU A 445 -16.73 -9.06 -27.69
C LEU A 445 -15.78 -8.36 -28.69
N PRO A 446 -15.85 -8.65 -29.99
CA PRO A 446 -14.84 -8.22 -30.98
C PRO A 446 -14.93 -6.74 -31.36
N ASP A 447 -15.97 -6.04 -30.93
CA ASP A 447 -16.38 -4.70 -31.34
C ASP A 447 -16.33 -3.64 -30.21
N VAL A 448 -15.74 -3.97 -29.06
CA VAL A 448 -15.68 -3.12 -27.85
C VAL A 448 -15.09 -1.72 -28.03
N ASP A 449 -14.31 -1.47 -29.10
CA ASP A 449 -13.78 -0.15 -29.44
C ASP A 449 -14.74 0.69 -30.28
N THR A 450 -15.70 0.07 -30.95
CA THR A 450 -16.65 0.71 -31.87
C THR A 450 -18.08 0.79 -31.33
N VAL A 451 -18.52 -0.21 -30.56
CA VAL A 451 -19.88 -0.35 -30.03
C VAL A 451 -19.90 -0.19 -28.50
N PHE A 452 -20.86 0.59 -27.99
CA PHE A 452 -21.08 0.68 -26.54
C PHE A 452 -21.77 -0.58 -26.03
N HIS A 453 -21.10 -1.32 -25.14
CA HIS A 453 -21.66 -2.46 -24.44
C HIS A 453 -22.06 -2.07 -23.01
N VAL A 454 -23.06 -2.75 -22.45
CA VAL A 454 -23.47 -2.61 -21.05
C VAL A 454 -22.81 -3.70 -20.22
N TYR A 455 -21.80 -3.32 -19.45
CA TYR A 455 -21.12 -4.17 -18.47
C TYR A 455 -21.87 -4.10 -17.14
N SER A 456 -22.29 -5.25 -16.60
CA SER A 456 -23.18 -5.29 -15.45
C SER A 456 -22.85 -6.39 -14.44
N LEU A 457 -23.03 -6.07 -13.17
CA LEU A 457 -22.98 -6.99 -12.04
C LEU A 457 -24.29 -6.91 -11.26
N GLU A 458 -25.03 -8.03 -11.17
CA GLU A 458 -26.06 -8.24 -10.15
C GLU A 458 -25.43 -8.90 -8.91
N TRP A 459 -25.38 -8.17 -7.80
CA TRP A 459 -24.81 -8.58 -6.52
C TRP A 459 -25.91 -8.74 -5.47
N THR A 460 -25.98 -9.92 -4.87
CA THR A 460 -26.93 -10.31 -3.82
C THR A 460 -26.16 -10.97 -2.67
N PRO A 461 -26.76 -11.18 -1.48
CA PRO A 461 -26.13 -11.95 -0.41
C PRO A 461 -25.74 -13.38 -0.84
N ASP A 462 -26.43 -13.92 -1.85
CA ASP A 462 -26.35 -15.32 -2.26
C ASP A 462 -25.45 -15.53 -3.49
N SER A 463 -25.19 -14.48 -4.29
CA SER A 463 -24.45 -14.59 -5.56
C SER A 463 -24.02 -13.24 -6.16
N LEU A 464 -22.94 -13.29 -6.95
CA LEU A 464 -22.49 -12.28 -7.90
C LEU A 464 -22.73 -12.82 -9.30
N ARG A 465 -23.54 -12.14 -10.12
CA ARG A 465 -23.80 -12.52 -11.53
C ARG A 465 -23.37 -11.39 -12.46
N PHE A 466 -22.38 -11.68 -13.29
CA PHE A 466 -21.81 -10.75 -14.26
C PHE A 466 -22.43 -10.97 -15.64
N THR A 467 -22.80 -9.88 -16.32
CA THR A 467 -23.46 -9.91 -17.63
C THR A 467 -22.94 -8.79 -18.54
N TYR A 468 -22.73 -9.09 -19.82
CA TYR A 468 -22.44 -8.10 -20.87
C TYR A 468 -23.61 -8.10 -21.86
N ASP A 469 -24.23 -6.94 -22.10
CA ASP A 469 -25.44 -6.80 -22.93
C ASP A 469 -26.54 -7.82 -22.56
N SER A 470 -26.77 -7.98 -21.25
CA SER A 470 -27.65 -9.00 -20.64
C SER A 470 -27.20 -10.46 -20.79
N THR A 471 -26.18 -10.76 -21.59
CA THR A 471 -25.60 -12.11 -21.72
C THR A 471 -24.74 -12.44 -20.51
N LYS A 472 -25.01 -13.55 -19.83
CA LYS A 472 -24.26 -14.00 -18.65
C LYS A 472 -22.80 -14.35 -19.03
N CYS A 473 -21.84 -13.66 -18.42
CA CYS A 473 -20.42 -13.99 -18.50
C CYS A 473 -20.01 -14.92 -17.35
N TYR A 474 -20.18 -14.49 -16.10
CA TYR A 474 -19.74 -15.22 -14.91
C TYR A 474 -20.82 -15.28 -13.83
N THR A 475 -20.73 -16.25 -12.92
CA THR A 475 -21.52 -16.28 -11.69
C THR A 475 -20.73 -16.94 -10.58
N TYR A 476 -20.46 -16.19 -9.50
CA TYR A 476 -19.92 -16.72 -8.26
C TYR A 476 -21.04 -16.83 -7.24
N ALA A 477 -21.43 -18.05 -6.87
CA ALA A 477 -22.40 -18.29 -5.81
C ALA A 477 -21.70 -18.20 -4.45
N ASN A 478 -22.35 -17.62 -3.45
CA ASN A 478 -21.81 -17.54 -2.10
C ASN A 478 -21.64 -18.95 -1.53
N PRO A 479 -20.41 -19.39 -1.16
CA PRO A 479 -20.16 -20.73 -0.61
C PRO A 479 -20.82 -20.98 0.76
N GLN A 480 -21.36 -19.95 1.41
CA GLN A 480 -21.91 -19.99 2.78
C GLN A 480 -20.86 -20.43 3.83
N THR A 481 -19.60 -20.05 3.62
CA THR A 481 -18.46 -20.32 4.52
C THR A 481 -18.17 -19.11 5.41
N ASP A 482 -17.02 -18.44 5.24
CA ASP A 482 -16.66 -17.22 5.98
C ASP A 482 -16.12 -16.11 5.05
N TRP A 483 -15.79 -14.97 5.64
CA TRP A 483 -15.34 -13.78 4.91
C TRP A 483 -14.11 -14.00 4.01
N LYS A 484 -13.33 -15.07 4.19
CA LYS A 484 -12.18 -15.36 3.33
C LYS A 484 -12.58 -15.81 1.92
N ASP A 485 -13.78 -16.39 1.79
CA ASP A 485 -14.41 -16.73 0.51
C ASP A 485 -15.50 -15.71 0.12
N TRP A 486 -16.19 -15.12 1.09
CA TRP A 486 -17.24 -14.14 0.85
C TRP A 486 -17.10 -12.87 1.71
N PRO A 487 -16.22 -11.93 1.34
CA PRO A 487 -16.14 -10.60 1.97
C PRO A 487 -17.19 -9.61 1.41
N PHE A 488 -18.07 -10.07 0.52
CA PHE A 488 -19.01 -9.23 -0.25
C PHE A 488 -20.32 -8.97 0.49
N ASP A 489 -20.21 -8.67 1.79
CA ASP A 489 -21.30 -8.26 2.69
C ASP A 489 -21.10 -6.84 3.27
N GLN A 490 -20.06 -6.12 2.81
CA GLN A 490 -19.73 -4.73 3.16
C GLN A 490 -20.09 -3.75 2.03
N GLN A 491 -20.05 -2.44 2.29
CA GLN A 491 -20.25 -1.42 1.25
C GLN A 491 -19.04 -1.30 0.32
N PHE A 492 -19.29 -1.22 -0.98
CA PHE A 492 -18.29 -1.04 -2.05
C PHE A 492 -18.60 0.22 -2.86
N HIS A 493 -17.57 0.77 -3.52
CA HIS A 493 -17.65 1.92 -4.42
C HIS A 493 -17.11 1.58 -5.82
N VAL A 494 -17.58 2.30 -6.85
CA VAL A 494 -17.18 2.09 -8.25
C VAL A 494 -15.84 2.75 -8.52
N ILE A 495 -15.01 2.08 -9.32
CA ILE A 495 -13.76 2.57 -9.88
C ILE A 495 -13.81 2.42 -11.42
N LEU A 496 -13.40 3.49 -12.12
CA LEU A 496 -13.22 3.52 -13.56
C LEU A 496 -11.79 4.00 -13.87
N ASN A 497 -11.01 3.23 -14.63
CA ASN A 497 -9.68 3.66 -15.06
C ASN A 497 -9.26 3.04 -16.40
N VAL A 498 -8.16 3.56 -16.95
CA VAL A 498 -7.41 2.92 -18.03
C VAL A 498 -5.95 2.81 -17.59
N ALA A 499 -5.52 1.61 -17.18
CA ALA A 499 -4.12 1.31 -16.96
C ALA A 499 -3.36 1.17 -18.30
N ILE A 500 -2.04 1.34 -18.25
CA ILE A 500 -1.14 1.27 -19.40
C ILE A 500 0.05 0.38 -19.03
N GLY A 501 0.18 -0.77 -19.68
CA GLY A 501 1.16 -1.80 -19.36
C GLY A 501 0.85 -2.50 -18.04
N GLY A 502 1.88 -2.74 -17.22
CA GLY A 502 1.76 -3.52 -15.99
C GLY A 502 1.57 -5.02 -16.26
N GLY A 503 1.27 -5.78 -15.19
CA GLY A 503 1.23 -7.25 -15.21
C GLY A 503 0.25 -7.84 -16.24
N MET A 504 -0.94 -7.24 -16.39
CA MET A 504 -1.95 -7.70 -17.36
C MET A 504 -1.92 -6.91 -18.68
N GLY A 505 -1.83 -5.57 -18.63
CA GLY A 505 -1.79 -4.75 -19.86
C GLY A 505 -0.58 -5.06 -20.76
N GLY A 506 0.57 -5.43 -20.17
CA GLY A 506 1.71 -6.01 -20.88
C GLY A 506 2.46 -5.03 -21.80
N ALA A 507 2.87 -5.51 -22.98
CA ALA A 507 3.70 -4.75 -23.90
C ALA A 507 2.95 -3.56 -24.54
N ILE A 508 3.51 -2.35 -24.42
CA ILE A 508 2.89 -1.14 -24.95
C ILE A 508 3.34 -0.90 -26.39
N THR A 509 2.39 -0.74 -27.32
CA THR A 509 2.71 -0.25 -28.68
C THR A 509 2.41 1.23 -28.79
N GLU A 510 3.44 2.07 -28.77
CA GLU A 510 3.27 3.52 -28.65
C GLU A 510 2.42 4.14 -29.77
N SER A 511 2.53 3.62 -31.00
CA SER A 511 1.78 4.11 -32.17
C SER A 511 0.28 3.83 -32.13
N ASN A 512 -0.23 3.17 -31.08
CA ASN A 512 -1.66 2.99 -30.86
C ASN A 512 -2.24 3.99 -29.83
N TRP A 513 -1.44 4.91 -29.29
CA TRP A 513 -1.87 5.93 -28.33
C TRP A 513 -1.79 7.35 -28.94
N PRO A 514 -2.61 8.33 -28.49
CA PRO A 514 -3.57 8.26 -27.39
C PRO A 514 -4.83 7.46 -27.73
N ASP A 515 -5.46 6.88 -26.70
CA ASP A 515 -6.71 6.13 -26.81
C ASP A 515 -7.52 6.29 -25.52
N SER A 516 -8.80 5.90 -25.49
CA SER A 516 -9.71 6.22 -24.38
C SER A 516 -10.78 5.18 -24.11
N MET A 517 -11.08 4.94 -22.82
CA MET A 517 -12.37 4.38 -22.42
C MET A 517 -13.40 5.51 -22.44
N THR A 518 -14.52 5.28 -23.12
CA THR A 518 -15.63 6.24 -23.24
C THR A 518 -16.86 5.65 -22.56
N VAL A 519 -17.42 6.33 -21.56
CA VAL A 519 -18.56 5.85 -20.77
C VAL A 519 -19.76 6.76 -21.01
N ASP A 520 -20.87 6.17 -21.48
CA ASP A 520 -22.16 6.81 -21.73
C ASP A 520 -22.90 7.05 -20.40
N TYR A 521 -22.99 6.02 -19.55
CA TYR A 521 -23.51 6.16 -18.20
C TYR A 521 -22.90 5.17 -17.19
N VAL A 522 -23.02 5.53 -15.92
CA VAL A 522 -22.97 4.61 -14.77
C VAL A 522 -24.32 4.66 -14.06
N ARG A 523 -24.98 3.51 -13.86
CA ARG A 523 -26.25 3.41 -13.14
C ARG A 523 -26.16 2.30 -12.09
N ILE A 524 -26.66 2.58 -10.91
CA ILE A 524 -26.74 1.61 -9.80
C ILE A 524 -28.21 1.49 -9.38
N TYR A 525 -28.64 0.26 -9.18
CA TYR A 525 -30.00 -0.09 -8.79
C TYR A 525 -29.98 -1.01 -7.56
N GLN A 526 -31.07 -1.04 -6.82
CA GLN A 526 -31.30 -2.02 -5.76
C GLN A 526 -32.73 -2.55 -5.78
N LYS A 527 -32.89 -3.78 -5.31
CA LYS A 527 -34.19 -4.38 -4.96
C LYS A 527 -34.45 -4.17 -3.47
N GLY A 528 -35.68 -4.42 -3.03
CA GLY A 528 -36.03 -4.37 -1.61
C GLY A 528 -36.17 -2.94 -1.08
N LEU A 529 -36.40 -1.95 -1.95
CA LEU A 529 -36.52 -0.54 -1.60
C LEU A 529 -37.97 -0.07 -1.68
N GLY A 530 -38.44 0.56 -0.61
CA GLY A 530 -39.71 1.28 -0.63
C GLY A 530 -39.64 2.54 -1.48
N THR A 531 -40.80 3.17 -1.68
CA THR A 531 -40.83 4.57 -2.15
C THR A 531 -40.03 5.42 -1.15
N PRO A 532 -39.06 6.25 -1.58
CA PRO A 532 -38.33 7.12 -0.66
C PRO A 532 -39.29 8.06 0.08
N VAL A 533 -39.27 8.01 1.41
CA VAL A 533 -40.02 8.89 2.31
C VAL A 533 -39.05 9.59 3.24
N LEU A 534 -39.33 10.86 3.55
CA LEU A 534 -38.51 11.64 4.47
C LEU A 534 -38.54 11.01 5.86
N ASP A 535 -37.38 10.58 6.35
CA ASP A 535 -37.25 9.85 7.61
C ASP A 535 -36.49 10.67 8.67
N THR A 536 -35.31 11.20 8.30
CA THR A 536 -34.40 11.87 9.24
C THR A 536 -33.90 13.19 8.66
N ILE A 537 -33.79 14.24 9.49
CA ILE A 537 -33.03 15.46 9.19
C ILE A 537 -31.83 15.53 10.14
N ILE A 538 -30.63 15.70 9.59
CA ILE A 538 -29.40 15.93 10.34
C ILE A 538 -29.02 17.40 10.22
N VAL A 539 -28.91 18.11 11.35
CA VAL A 539 -28.38 19.48 11.42
C VAL A 539 -26.88 19.43 11.71
N SER A 540 -26.10 20.19 10.94
CA SER A 540 -24.64 20.29 11.07
C SER A 540 -24.19 21.76 11.04
N PRO A 541 -23.28 22.22 11.93
CA PRO A 541 -22.66 21.45 13.00
C PRO A 541 -23.67 20.98 14.05
N ALA A 542 -23.28 19.98 14.86
CA ALA A 542 -24.09 19.44 15.94
C ALA A 542 -24.14 20.43 17.13
N THR A 543 -24.35 19.93 18.36
CA THR A 543 -24.35 20.77 19.56
C THR A 543 -23.05 21.54 19.70
N LEU A 544 -23.14 22.87 19.85
CA LEU A 544 -21.98 23.76 20.00
C LEU A 544 -22.13 24.68 21.20
N SER A 545 -20.98 25.20 21.67
CA SER A 545 -20.90 26.24 22.70
C SER A 545 -20.34 27.54 22.12
N PHE A 546 -20.80 28.69 22.60
CA PHE A 546 -20.43 30.01 22.08
C PHE A 546 -20.38 31.08 23.18
N VAL A 547 -19.79 32.23 22.84
CA VAL A 547 -19.94 33.49 23.57
C VAL A 547 -21.09 34.29 22.93
N PRO A 548 -21.86 35.12 23.68
CA PRO A 548 -22.95 35.94 23.11
C PRO A 548 -22.49 36.87 21.97
N GLY A 549 -23.42 37.21 21.07
CA GLY A 549 -23.19 38.04 19.89
C GLY A 549 -22.50 37.35 18.72
N LYS A 550 -22.31 36.02 18.75
CA LYS A 550 -21.53 35.27 17.74
C LYS A 550 -22.41 34.67 16.64
N THR A 551 -21.85 34.58 15.43
CA THR A 551 -22.55 33.99 14.27
C THR A 551 -22.03 32.58 13.92
N GLN A 552 -22.94 31.64 13.63
CA GLN A 552 -22.60 30.29 13.19
C GLN A 552 -23.45 29.85 11.99
N GLN A 553 -22.82 29.33 10.95
CA GLN A 553 -23.49 28.73 9.81
C GLN A 553 -23.93 27.29 10.14
N TYR A 554 -25.22 27.01 10.02
CA TYR A 554 -25.79 25.67 10.06
C TYR A 554 -26.24 25.20 8.67
N THR A 555 -26.31 23.88 8.49
CA THR A 555 -26.66 23.17 7.26
C THR A 555 -27.51 21.95 7.63
N ALA A 556 -28.40 21.52 6.73
CA ALA A 556 -29.29 20.39 6.99
C ALA A 556 -29.18 19.36 5.87
N LYS A 557 -29.10 18.08 6.25
CA LYS A 557 -29.09 16.92 5.35
C LYS A 557 -30.32 16.07 5.64
N ALA A 558 -31.22 15.92 4.67
CA ALA A 558 -32.32 14.97 4.77
C ALA A 558 -31.89 13.57 4.34
N LEU A 559 -32.39 12.56 5.03
CA LEU A 559 -32.25 11.15 4.69
C LEU A 559 -33.63 10.49 4.49
N ASP A 560 -33.69 9.55 3.55
CA ASP A 560 -34.81 8.62 3.41
C ASP A 560 -34.72 7.48 4.43
N GLN A 561 -35.75 6.64 4.50
CA GLN A 561 -35.80 5.47 5.39
C GLN A 561 -34.73 4.40 5.12
N ASN A 562 -33.91 4.57 4.07
CA ASN A 562 -32.78 3.72 3.70
C ASN A 562 -31.43 4.41 3.97
N GLY A 563 -31.44 5.59 4.62
CA GLY A 563 -30.24 6.39 4.89
C GLY A 563 -29.71 7.19 3.70
N ARG A 564 -30.45 7.31 2.60
CA ARG A 564 -30.02 8.05 1.40
C ARG A 564 -30.37 9.52 1.43
N VAL A 565 -29.50 10.34 0.86
CA VAL A 565 -29.72 11.79 0.81
C VAL A 565 -30.96 12.13 -0.01
N MET A 566 -31.88 12.89 0.59
CA MET A 566 -33.02 13.49 -0.10
C MET A 566 -32.77 14.98 -0.34
N ALA A 567 -33.14 15.46 -1.53
CA ALA A 567 -33.17 16.90 -1.79
C ALA A 567 -34.36 17.53 -1.06
N ILE A 568 -34.09 18.55 -0.24
CA ILE A 568 -35.09 19.31 0.52
C ILE A 568 -34.76 20.80 0.51
N THR A 569 -35.76 21.64 0.80
CA THR A 569 -35.54 23.01 1.25
C THR A 569 -35.87 23.07 2.75
N PRO A 570 -34.87 23.13 3.65
CA PRO A 570 -35.12 23.18 5.09
C PRO A 570 -35.69 24.53 5.51
N ILE A 571 -36.68 24.50 6.39
CA ILE A 571 -37.19 25.65 7.14
C ILE A 571 -36.40 25.73 8.44
N TRP A 572 -35.71 26.84 8.68
CA TRP A 572 -34.89 27.05 9.87
C TRP A 572 -35.65 27.82 10.95
N ASN A 573 -35.45 27.40 12.20
CA ASN A 573 -35.90 28.10 13.40
C ASN A 573 -34.82 28.03 14.49
N ILE A 574 -34.78 29.01 15.39
CA ILE A 574 -33.90 29.00 16.56
C ILE A 574 -34.66 29.48 17.80
N THR A 575 -34.40 28.86 18.95
CA THR A 575 -34.92 29.31 20.26
C THR A 575 -33.86 30.07 21.05
N GLY A 576 -34.28 30.75 22.12
CA GLY A 576 -33.42 31.61 22.95
C GLY A 576 -33.70 33.10 22.70
N ASN A 577 -33.60 33.94 23.73
CA ASN A 577 -33.83 35.38 23.61
C ASN A 577 -32.64 36.05 22.89
N GLY A 578 -32.91 36.99 21.97
CA GLY A 578 -31.90 37.63 21.11
C GLY A 578 -31.43 36.78 19.92
N ASN A 579 -31.54 35.45 20.00
CA ASN A 579 -31.12 34.55 18.93
C ASN A 579 -31.91 34.76 17.63
N THR A 580 -31.22 34.76 16.49
CA THR A 580 -31.83 34.85 15.15
C THR A 580 -31.21 33.82 14.21
N ILE A 581 -31.95 33.36 13.19
CA ILE A 581 -31.41 32.51 12.13
C ILE A 581 -32.02 32.89 10.78
N THR A 582 -31.18 32.92 9.73
CA THR A 582 -31.61 33.21 8.36
C THR A 582 -32.17 31.97 7.65
N SER A 583 -32.84 32.17 6.52
CA SER A 583 -33.34 31.08 5.66
C SER A 583 -32.24 30.20 5.05
N ASN A 584 -31.00 30.68 4.95
CA ASN A 584 -29.84 29.89 4.57
C ASN A 584 -29.07 29.30 5.76
N GLY A 585 -29.61 29.35 6.99
CA GLY A 585 -29.06 28.68 8.17
C GLY A 585 -27.96 29.43 8.93
N LEU A 586 -27.72 30.72 8.64
CA LEU A 586 -26.77 31.53 9.41
C LEU A 586 -27.44 32.03 10.69
N ALA A 587 -27.02 31.52 11.84
CA ALA A 587 -27.50 31.90 13.16
C ALA A 587 -26.66 33.01 13.78
N THR A 588 -27.28 33.89 14.56
CA THR A 588 -26.66 34.83 15.51
C THR A 588 -27.13 34.46 16.92
N LEU A 589 -26.21 34.42 17.87
CA LEU A 589 -26.35 33.67 19.13
C LEU A 589 -26.03 34.55 20.33
N ASP A 590 -27.05 34.93 21.10
CA ASP A 590 -26.95 35.72 22.33
C ASP A 590 -27.22 34.89 23.60
N THR A 591 -28.05 33.86 23.50
CA THR A 591 -28.42 32.98 24.63
C THR A 591 -28.44 31.50 24.24
N THR A 592 -28.47 30.62 25.23
CA THR A 592 -28.66 29.17 25.02
C THR A 592 -30.02 28.89 24.37
N GLY A 593 -30.06 27.96 23.42
CA GLY A 593 -31.27 27.55 22.72
C GLY A 593 -31.06 26.30 21.86
N THR A 594 -31.95 26.12 20.89
CA THR A 594 -31.95 24.99 19.96
C THR A 594 -32.19 25.50 18.56
N VAL A 595 -31.29 25.15 17.63
CA VAL A 595 -31.45 25.33 16.19
C VAL A 595 -32.20 24.13 15.65
N THR A 596 -33.28 24.36 14.91
CA THR A 596 -34.10 23.33 14.28
C THR A 596 -34.17 23.55 12.78
N ALA A 597 -33.94 22.50 12.00
CA ALA A 597 -34.26 22.44 10.58
C ALA A 597 -35.43 21.47 10.37
N THR A 598 -36.51 21.95 9.77
CA THR A 598 -37.70 21.15 9.46
C THR A 598 -37.86 21.04 7.95
N ALA A 599 -38.28 19.88 7.46
CA ALA A 599 -38.72 19.72 6.08
C ALA A 599 -39.98 18.86 6.00
N THR A 600 -40.78 19.09 4.95
CA THR A 600 -42.00 18.33 4.67
C THR A 600 -41.94 17.81 3.24
N VAL A 601 -42.09 16.49 3.06
CA VAL A 601 -42.14 15.83 1.76
C VAL A 601 -43.33 14.88 1.74
N ASN A 602 -44.20 14.99 0.74
CA ASN A 602 -45.41 14.15 0.60
C ASN A 602 -46.29 14.09 1.87
N GLY A 603 -46.37 15.21 2.61
CA GLY A 603 -47.12 15.32 3.88
C GLY A 603 -46.38 14.80 5.12
N VAL A 604 -45.29 14.05 4.97
CA VAL A 604 -44.43 13.63 6.08
C VAL A 604 -43.53 14.79 6.47
N THR A 605 -43.60 15.23 7.72
CA THR A 605 -42.78 16.32 8.27
C THR A 605 -41.78 15.78 9.28
N VAL A 606 -40.50 16.06 9.05
CA VAL A 606 -39.40 15.66 9.93
C VAL A 606 -38.59 16.88 10.31
N SER A 607 -38.14 16.92 11.57
CA SER A 607 -37.28 17.96 12.10
C SER A 607 -36.00 17.37 12.68
N GLY A 608 -34.88 18.00 12.38
CA GLY A 608 -33.59 17.75 13.00
C GLY A 608 -33.21 18.96 13.83
N SER A 609 -32.43 18.76 14.89
CA SER A 609 -31.99 19.86 15.75
C SER A 609 -30.55 19.73 16.20
N ALA A 610 -29.95 20.88 16.51
CA ALA A 610 -28.67 21.02 17.17
C ALA A 610 -28.83 22.01 18.32
N ASN A 611 -28.30 21.68 19.50
CA ASN A 611 -28.35 22.61 20.62
C ASN A 611 -27.26 23.66 20.50
N VAL A 612 -27.54 24.87 20.99
CA VAL A 612 -26.56 25.94 21.05
C VAL A 612 -26.49 26.44 22.48
N THR A 613 -25.31 26.39 23.07
CA THR A 613 -25.10 26.74 24.48
C THR A 613 -24.24 27.98 24.57
N VAL A 614 -24.54 28.86 25.52
CA VAL A 614 -23.62 29.93 25.90
C VAL A 614 -22.66 29.41 26.98
N ARG A 615 -21.36 29.53 26.73
CA ARG A 615 -20.29 29.31 27.71
C ARG A 615 -19.82 30.63 28.32
N ALA A 616 -19.18 30.54 29.48
CA ALA A 616 -18.48 31.68 30.05
C ALA A 616 -17.33 32.15 29.15
N THR A 617 -17.08 33.45 29.16
CA THR A 617 -15.95 34.09 28.47
C THR A 617 -14.65 33.86 29.22
N ASN A 618 -13.57 33.51 28.52
CA ASN A 618 -12.26 33.28 29.12
C ASN A 618 -11.15 34.05 28.37
N TYR A 619 -11.36 35.37 28.22
CA TYR A 619 -10.48 36.22 27.42
C TYR A 619 -9.08 36.38 28.02
N LYS A 620 -8.06 35.97 27.26
CA LYS A 620 -6.64 36.04 27.63
C LYS A 620 -6.00 37.29 27.01
N PRO A 621 -5.37 38.19 27.79
CA PRO A 621 -4.71 39.36 27.22
C PRO A 621 -3.51 38.94 26.35
N ILE A 622 -3.43 39.43 25.12
CA ILE A 622 -2.26 39.22 24.24
C ILE A 622 -1.23 40.37 24.43
N PRO A 623 0.08 40.14 24.25
CA PRO A 623 0.75 38.88 23.88
C PRO A 623 0.76 37.83 25.01
N VAL A 624 0.63 36.54 24.65
CA VAL A 624 0.55 35.40 25.58
C VAL A 624 0.86 34.07 24.90
N LYS A 625 1.47 33.13 25.65
CA LYS A 625 1.55 31.70 25.30
C LYS A 625 0.37 30.94 25.91
N ILE A 626 -0.29 30.12 25.12
CA ILE A 626 -1.45 29.32 25.50
C ILE A 626 -1.17 27.87 25.06
N GLU A 627 -1.16 26.92 26.01
CA GLU A 627 -1.09 25.50 25.65
C GLU A 627 -2.36 25.09 24.88
N ALA A 628 -2.24 24.23 23.87
CA ALA A 628 -3.26 24.03 22.85
C ALA A 628 -4.55 23.45 23.43
N GLU A 629 -4.44 22.56 24.41
CA GLU A 629 -5.52 21.97 25.18
C GLU A 629 -6.31 22.96 26.03
N ASN A 630 -5.74 24.15 26.30
CA ASN A 630 -6.44 25.27 26.92
C ASN A 630 -7.21 26.11 25.89
N PHE A 631 -7.77 25.45 24.87
CA PHE A 631 -8.79 26.03 24.01
C PHE A 631 -10.07 26.33 24.81
N ASP A 632 -10.78 27.38 24.43
CA ASP A 632 -12.02 27.77 25.09
C ASP A 632 -13.24 27.06 24.50
N ASN A 633 -13.09 26.45 23.33
CA ASN A 633 -14.12 25.67 22.62
C ASN A 633 -13.48 24.79 21.53
N SER A 634 -14.10 23.66 21.20
CA SER A 634 -13.72 22.81 20.06
C SER A 634 -14.90 21.98 19.57
N ASN A 635 -14.83 21.37 18.38
CA ASN A 635 -15.82 20.38 17.94
C ASN A 635 -15.43 18.92 18.22
N SER A 636 -14.21 18.51 17.85
CA SER A 636 -13.80 17.10 17.88
C SER A 636 -12.27 16.96 17.85
N CYS A 637 -11.71 16.62 19.00
CA CYS A 637 -10.29 16.33 19.22
C CYS A 637 -10.11 15.45 20.46
N CYS A 638 -8.90 14.93 20.65
CA CYS A 638 -8.48 14.27 21.88
C CYS A 638 -7.25 15.00 22.46
N THR A 639 -6.87 14.66 23.69
CA THR A 639 -5.57 15.03 24.26
C THR A 639 -4.75 13.77 24.53
N GLU A 640 -3.44 13.86 24.33
CA GLU A 640 -2.50 12.77 24.62
C GLU A 640 -1.21 13.30 25.28
N PRO A 641 -0.43 12.47 26.01
CA PRO A 641 0.83 12.91 26.61
C PRO A 641 1.85 13.30 25.53
N THR A 642 2.38 14.51 25.61
CA THR A 642 3.31 15.02 24.58
C THR A 642 4.75 14.56 24.81
N ALA A 643 5.46 14.26 23.71
CA ALA A 643 6.89 14.04 23.69
C ALA A 643 7.71 15.34 23.52
N ASP A 644 7.07 16.51 23.48
CA ASP A 644 7.75 17.79 23.31
C ASP A 644 8.56 18.20 24.56
N THR A 645 9.46 19.16 24.36
CA THR A 645 10.29 19.73 25.44
C THR A 645 9.41 20.49 26.44
N GLY A 646 9.33 19.95 27.65
CA GLY A 646 8.48 20.45 28.75
C GLY A 646 7.47 19.42 29.25
N GLY A 647 7.15 18.40 28.45
CA GLY A 647 6.06 17.46 28.74
C GLY A 647 4.69 18.15 28.77
N GLY A 648 3.73 17.53 29.45
CA GLY A 648 2.33 17.96 29.47
C GLY A 648 1.46 17.08 28.57
N VAL A 649 0.44 17.67 27.96
CA VAL A 649 -0.39 17.01 26.94
C VAL A 649 -0.44 17.87 25.68
N ASP A 650 -0.61 17.24 24.53
CA ASP A 650 -0.92 17.93 23.27
C ASP A 650 -2.30 17.50 22.76
N VAL A 651 -2.83 18.28 21.82
CA VAL A 651 -4.09 17.99 21.15
C VAL A 651 -3.83 17.10 19.94
N SER A 652 -4.48 15.93 19.92
CA SER A 652 -4.34 14.90 18.89
C SER A 652 -5.71 14.49 18.31
N TYR A 653 -5.71 13.48 17.44
CA TYR A 653 -6.87 13.09 16.61
C TYR A 653 -7.44 14.25 15.78
N ILE A 654 -6.58 15.20 15.38
CA ILE A 654 -7.00 16.36 14.59
C ILE A 654 -7.36 15.92 13.16
N GLY A 655 -8.64 16.04 12.83
CA GLY A 655 -9.21 15.68 11.52
C GLY A 655 -9.29 16.86 10.56
N THR A 656 -9.74 16.57 9.34
CA THR A 656 -10.29 17.60 8.43
C THR A 656 -11.51 18.23 9.09
N GLY A 657 -11.51 19.55 9.29
CA GLY A 657 -12.62 20.26 9.90
C GLY A 657 -12.66 20.26 11.43
N THR A 658 -11.68 19.66 12.12
CA THR A 658 -11.44 19.95 13.55
C THR A 658 -11.08 21.43 13.73
N TRP A 659 -11.56 22.07 14.79
CA TRP A 659 -11.19 23.44 15.12
C TRP A 659 -11.14 23.71 16.63
N PHE A 660 -10.42 24.77 16.99
CA PHE A 660 -10.17 25.22 18.35
C PHE A 660 -10.39 26.74 18.43
N ASP A 661 -11.21 27.21 19.36
CA ASP A 661 -11.39 28.64 19.61
C ASP A 661 -10.54 29.10 20.80
N TYR A 662 -9.95 30.28 20.68
CA TYR A 662 -9.24 30.97 21.76
C TYR A 662 -9.81 32.38 21.92
N ASP A 663 -10.31 32.67 23.12
CA ASP A 663 -10.83 33.97 23.54
C ASP A 663 -9.66 34.88 23.94
N LEU A 664 -9.53 36.03 23.29
CA LEU A 664 -8.42 36.97 23.46
C LEU A 664 -8.91 38.38 23.82
N THR A 665 -8.21 39.04 24.74
CA THR A 665 -8.30 40.50 24.93
C THR A 665 -7.18 41.17 24.16
N VAL A 666 -7.53 41.89 23.10
CA VAL A 666 -6.59 42.65 22.27
C VAL A 666 -6.42 44.05 22.87
N PRO A 667 -5.23 44.46 23.34
CA PRO A 667 -5.06 45.74 24.02
C PRO A 667 -5.03 46.95 23.06
N ASP A 668 -4.51 46.75 21.85
CA ASP A 668 -4.21 47.81 20.89
C ASP A 668 -4.39 47.32 19.43
N SER A 669 -4.08 48.18 18.46
CA SER A 669 -4.12 47.83 17.03
C SER A 669 -2.74 47.50 16.45
N ALA A 670 -1.82 46.97 17.25
CA ALA A 670 -0.53 46.51 16.77
C ALA A 670 -0.69 45.28 15.84
N SER A 671 0.36 44.97 15.11
CA SER A 671 0.46 43.70 14.38
C SER A 671 1.10 42.64 15.25
N TYR A 672 0.51 41.45 15.26
CA TYR A 672 0.96 40.29 16.04
C TYR A 672 1.35 39.15 15.10
N ARG A 673 2.20 38.24 15.56
CA ARG A 673 2.42 36.93 14.94
C ARG A 673 1.96 35.84 15.90
N ILE A 674 1.45 34.73 15.35
CA ILE A 674 1.15 33.52 16.12
C ILE A 674 2.18 32.46 15.75
N GLN A 675 2.91 31.97 16.75
CA GLN A 675 3.78 30.81 16.62
C GLN A 675 2.99 29.57 17.04
N PHE A 676 2.98 28.54 16.21
CA PHE A 676 2.32 27.26 16.47
C PHE A 676 3.37 26.18 16.69
N ARG A 677 3.30 25.48 17.82
CA ARG A 677 4.10 24.29 18.09
C ARG A 677 3.32 23.06 17.68
N VAL A 678 3.78 22.41 16.62
CA VAL A 678 3.05 21.33 15.93
C VAL A 678 3.97 20.16 15.64
N ALA A 679 3.39 18.96 15.63
CA ALA A 679 4.00 17.77 15.08
C ALA A 679 3.19 17.33 13.87
N VAL A 680 3.84 17.08 12.74
CA VAL A 680 3.22 16.99 11.42
C VAL A 680 3.80 15.78 10.69
N SER A 681 2.98 14.76 10.56
CA SER A 681 3.30 13.53 9.84
C SER A 681 3.18 13.73 8.32
N THR A 682 2.12 14.43 7.89
CA THR A 682 1.84 14.76 6.48
C THR A 682 1.66 16.26 6.33
N ALA A 683 2.28 16.86 5.30
CA ALA A 683 2.17 18.30 5.03
C ALA A 683 0.70 18.75 4.91
N THR A 684 0.33 19.80 5.64
CA THR A 684 -1.06 20.25 5.76
C THR A 684 -1.14 21.77 5.94
N SER A 685 -2.30 22.31 6.30
CA SER A 685 -2.47 23.73 6.63
C SER A 685 -3.60 23.96 7.63
N ILE A 686 -3.51 25.07 8.35
CA ILE A 686 -4.55 25.59 9.23
C ILE A 686 -5.03 26.94 8.75
N ARG A 687 -6.28 27.29 9.07
CA ARG A 687 -6.82 28.65 8.91
C ARG A 687 -6.96 29.30 10.27
N ILE A 688 -6.42 30.50 10.40
CA ILE A 688 -6.70 31.42 11.51
C ILE A 688 -7.92 32.23 11.08
N MET A 689 -9.02 32.11 11.80
CA MET A 689 -10.28 32.79 11.52
C MET A 689 -10.69 33.71 12.68
N ASN A 690 -11.42 34.76 12.38
CA ASN A 690 -12.20 35.53 13.37
C ASN A 690 -13.66 35.45 12.92
N ASP A 691 -14.49 34.83 13.76
CA ASP A 691 -15.85 34.41 13.41
C ASP A 691 -15.88 33.60 12.09
N THR A 692 -16.64 34.01 11.09
CA THR A 692 -16.71 33.34 9.78
C THR A 692 -15.58 33.75 8.82
N THR A 693 -14.79 34.78 9.14
CA THR A 693 -13.77 35.35 8.24
C THR A 693 -12.43 34.68 8.45
N THR A 694 -11.83 34.14 7.37
CA THR A 694 -10.44 33.65 7.42
C THR A 694 -9.47 34.83 7.34
N LEU A 695 -8.65 35.01 8.38
CA LEU A 695 -7.61 36.05 8.44
C LEU A 695 -6.33 35.60 7.71
N GLN A 696 -5.92 34.34 7.90
CA GLN A 696 -4.75 33.77 7.23
C GLN A 696 -4.88 32.25 7.10
N THR A 697 -4.31 31.67 6.04
CA THR A 697 -3.95 30.25 5.97
C THR A 697 -2.44 30.08 6.26
N VAL A 698 -2.09 29.20 7.20
CA VAL A 698 -0.71 28.89 7.60
C VAL A 698 -0.39 27.47 7.15
N ALA A 699 0.66 27.30 6.35
CA ALA A 699 1.14 25.99 5.92
C ALA A 699 1.93 25.31 7.04
N LEU A 700 1.63 24.03 7.29
CA LEU A 700 2.32 23.19 8.28
C LEU A 700 3.18 22.17 7.51
N PRO A 701 4.52 22.32 7.49
CA PRO A 701 5.43 21.39 6.82
C PRO A 701 5.59 20.10 7.64
N PRO A 702 6.00 18.97 7.04
CA PRO A 702 6.28 17.75 7.79
C PRO A 702 7.42 17.97 8.79
N SER A 703 7.20 17.57 10.04
CA SER A 703 8.21 17.55 11.10
C SER A 703 8.93 16.19 11.22
N GLY A 704 8.47 15.19 10.46
CA GLY A 704 9.00 13.83 10.46
C GLY A 704 8.32 12.87 11.44
N GLY A 705 7.13 13.20 11.96
CA GLY A 705 6.33 12.27 12.75
C GLY A 705 5.28 12.94 13.65
N TRP A 706 4.37 12.13 14.20
CA TRP A 706 3.25 12.57 15.04
C TRP A 706 3.63 13.21 16.37
N GLN A 707 4.85 12.94 16.86
CA GLN A 707 5.39 13.46 18.13
C GLN A 707 6.79 14.07 17.94
N ASN A 708 7.12 14.47 16.71
CA ASN A 708 8.34 15.23 16.37
C ASN A 708 7.95 16.70 16.22
N TRP A 709 8.44 17.58 17.10
CA TRP A 709 7.85 18.90 17.28
C TRP A 709 8.66 20.04 16.63
N ILE A 710 7.98 20.84 15.80
CA ILE A 710 8.51 22.05 15.16
C ILE A 710 7.66 23.28 15.52
N THR A 711 8.24 24.46 15.38
CA THR A 711 7.54 25.74 15.58
C THR A 711 7.39 26.45 14.25
N VAL A 712 6.15 26.84 13.91
CA VAL A 712 5.78 27.54 12.67
C VAL A 712 5.17 28.90 13.01
N THR A 713 5.76 29.99 12.50
CA THR A 713 5.32 31.36 12.79
C THR A 713 4.50 31.94 11.62
N SER A 714 3.36 32.57 11.92
CA SER A 714 2.47 33.21 10.95
C SER A 714 3.07 34.47 10.30
N LEU A 715 2.35 35.02 9.31
CA LEU A 715 2.58 36.40 8.87
C LEU A 715 2.02 37.36 9.94
N PRO A 716 2.35 38.67 9.90
CA PRO A 716 1.74 39.65 10.79
C PRO A 716 0.21 39.74 10.57
N ILE A 717 -0.54 39.72 11.66
CA ILE A 717 -2.00 39.85 11.71
C ILE A 717 -2.31 41.07 12.59
N THR A 718 -3.08 42.02 12.07
CA THR A 718 -3.58 43.15 12.87
C THR A 718 -4.96 42.82 13.39
N PHE A 719 -5.14 42.89 14.71
CA PHE A 719 -6.45 42.76 15.34
C PHE A 719 -6.99 44.15 15.69
N THR A 720 -8.31 44.34 15.65
CA THR A 720 -8.93 45.52 16.25
C THR A 720 -8.96 45.38 17.78
N PRO A 721 -8.77 46.47 18.56
CA PRO A 721 -8.80 46.41 20.02
C PRO A 721 -10.07 45.78 20.62
N GLY A 722 -9.98 45.38 21.88
CA GLY A 722 -11.04 44.74 22.65
C GLY A 722 -11.15 43.23 22.41
N HIS A 723 -12.19 42.62 22.97
CA HIS A 723 -12.37 41.17 22.95
C HIS A 723 -12.50 40.58 21.53
N LYS A 724 -11.88 39.44 21.30
CA LYS A 724 -11.93 38.62 20.07
C LYS A 724 -12.01 37.13 20.43
N THR A 725 -12.47 36.33 19.48
CA THR A 725 -12.34 34.87 19.55
C THR A 725 -11.73 34.44 18.23
N ILE A 726 -10.49 33.94 18.26
CA ILE A 726 -9.84 33.40 17.06
C ILE A 726 -10.08 31.90 16.99
N ARG A 727 -10.38 31.39 15.79
CA ARG A 727 -10.54 29.96 15.52
C ARG A 727 -9.34 29.46 14.74
N ILE A 728 -8.69 28.42 15.25
CA ILE A 728 -7.69 27.63 14.53
C ILE A 728 -8.43 26.45 13.89
N TYR A 729 -8.58 26.46 12.57
CA TYR A 729 -9.34 25.46 11.82
C TYR A 729 -8.40 24.56 10.99
N SER A 730 -8.52 23.24 11.16
CA SER A 730 -7.75 22.23 10.43
C SER A 730 -8.31 21.99 9.03
N ASN A 731 -7.49 22.20 7.99
CA ASN A 731 -7.91 21.91 6.60
C ASN A 731 -7.75 20.43 6.23
N ALA A 732 -6.88 19.68 6.91
CA ALA A 732 -6.71 18.24 6.73
C ALA A 732 -6.07 17.60 7.98
N SER A 733 -6.27 16.28 8.15
CA SER A 733 -5.60 15.50 9.20
C SER A 733 -4.08 15.37 8.98
N GLY A 734 -3.39 14.70 9.91
CA GLY A 734 -1.96 14.38 9.77
C GLY A 734 -1.03 15.13 10.73
N TRP A 735 -1.57 15.80 11.75
CA TRP A 735 -0.82 16.64 12.68
C TRP A 735 -1.43 16.66 14.10
N ASN A 736 -0.58 16.97 15.09
CA ASN A 736 -0.90 17.26 16.48
C ASN A 736 -0.47 18.70 16.85
N PHE A 737 -1.02 19.24 17.93
CA PHE A 737 -0.87 20.65 18.32
C PHE A 737 -0.57 20.78 19.83
N ASN A 738 0.60 21.32 20.18
CA ASN A 738 1.05 21.43 21.58
C ASN A 738 0.72 22.80 22.18
N TRP A 739 1.07 23.90 21.50
CA TRP A 739 0.76 25.26 21.99
C TRP A 739 0.79 26.32 20.90
N LEU A 740 0.18 27.47 21.19
CA LEU A 740 0.34 28.70 20.42
C LEU A 740 0.92 29.84 21.26
N ASN A 741 1.73 30.69 20.64
CA ASN A 741 2.33 31.86 21.28
C ASN A 741 2.03 33.10 20.43
N ILE A 742 1.24 34.03 20.97
CA ILE A 742 0.88 35.29 20.31
C ILE A 742 1.86 36.35 20.79
N VAL A 743 2.63 36.93 19.87
CA VAL A 743 3.70 37.89 20.14
C VAL A 743 3.56 39.10 19.23
N TYR A 744 4.15 40.24 19.60
CA TYR A 744 4.23 41.39 18.69
C TYR A 744 5.03 41.02 17.43
N ALA A 745 4.61 41.52 16.26
CA ALA A 745 5.16 41.08 14.98
C ALA A 745 6.63 41.48 14.74
N ASP A 746 7.11 42.48 15.49
CA ASP A 746 8.49 42.99 15.51
C ASP A 746 9.39 42.25 16.51
N SER A 747 8.85 41.56 17.51
CA SER A 747 9.65 40.73 18.43
C SER A 747 10.12 39.40 17.83
N VAL A 748 9.58 39.00 16.67
CA VAL A 748 10.03 37.82 15.90
C VAL A 748 10.15 38.19 14.41
N THR A 749 11.37 38.53 14.01
CA THR A 749 11.72 38.94 12.65
C THR A 749 12.33 37.80 11.83
N LEU A 750 12.16 37.86 10.51
CA LEU A 750 12.85 36.97 9.58
C LEU A 750 14.37 37.15 9.68
N SER A 751 15.10 36.06 9.92
CA SER A 751 16.56 36.05 10.06
C SER A 751 17.27 35.47 8.84
N ARG A 752 16.70 34.44 8.21
CA ARG A 752 17.21 33.85 6.96
C ARG A 752 16.09 33.28 6.08
N ILE A 753 16.42 33.05 4.83
CA ILE A 753 15.64 32.25 3.88
C ILE A 753 16.51 31.07 3.43
N ASN A 754 15.90 29.93 3.11
CA ASN A 754 16.51 28.83 2.38
C ASN A 754 15.72 28.59 1.09
N VAL A 755 16.34 28.67 -0.08
CA VAL A 755 15.76 28.34 -1.38
C VAL A 755 16.04 26.88 -1.75
N THR A 756 14.99 26.09 -1.92
CA THR A 756 15.07 24.67 -2.28
C THR A 756 14.60 24.45 -3.72
N PRO A 757 15.32 23.65 -4.54
CA PRO A 757 16.66 23.13 -4.29
C PRO A 757 17.75 24.19 -4.42
N ASP A 758 18.85 24.04 -3.68
CA ASP A 758 20.01 24.94 -3.67
C ASP A 758 20.66 25.11 -5.07
N THR A 759 20.49 24.10 -5.93
CA THR A 759 20.89 24.13 -7.35
C THR A 759 19.91 23.34 -8.22
N ALA A 760 19.87 23.64 -9.52
CA ALA A 760 19.16 22.83 -10.51
C ALA A 760 19.91 22.75 -11.84
N MET A 761 19.72 21.65 -12.57
CA MET A 761 20.14 21.47 -13.96
C MET A 761 18.92 21.20 -14.83
N LEU A 762 18.83 21.88 -15.96
CA LEU A 762 17.70 21.81 -16.90
C LEU A 762 18.21 21.85 -18.34
N ASN A 763 17.40 21.37 -19.27
CA ASN A 763 17.52 21.68 -20.69
C ASN A 763 16.64 22.91 -21.05
N THR A 764 17.01 23.63 -22.11
CA THR A 764 16.22 24.73 -22.67
C THR A 764 14.76 24.33 -22.89
N GLY A 765 13.83 25.10 -22.35
CA GLY A 765 12.39 24.85 -22.41
C GLY A 765 11.84 24.04 -21.22
N GLN A 766 12.68 23.41 -20.40
CA GLN A 766 12.24 22.78 -19.16
C GLN A 766 12.00 23.80 -18.04
N THR A 767 11.19 23.42 -17.05
CA THR A 767 10.86 24.23 -15.89
C THR A 767 11.35 23.59 -14.60
N LYS A 768 11.58 24.40 -13.54
CA LYS A 768 11.88 23.89 -12.20
C LYS A 768 11.13 24.69 -11.14
N GLN A 769 10.37 23.98 -10.31
CA GLN A 769 9.73 24.56 -9.13
C GLN A 769 10.77 24.76 -8.03
N PHE A 770 10.87 25.99 -7.53
CA PHE A 770 11.60 26.36 -6.32
C PHE A 770 10.63 26.66 -5.18
N SER A 771 11.04 26.40 -3.94
CA SER A 771 10.35 26.85 -2.73
C SER A 771 11.32 27.65 -1.87
N ALA A 772 10.79 28.54 -1.04
CA ALA A 772 11.59 29.35 -0.13
C ALA A 772 11.02 29.21 1.29
N THR A 773 11.86 28.80 2.23
CA THR A 773 11.49 28.63 3.64
C THR A 773 12.16 29.72 4.47
N GLY A 774 11.37 30.54 5.16
CA GLY A 774 11.88 31.53 6.10
C GLY A 774 12.16 30.93 7.47
N TYR A 775 13.13 31.50 8.20
CA TYR A 775 13.42 31.14 9.59
C TYR A 775 13.69 32.37 10.46
N ASP A 776 13.28 32.32 11.71
CA ASP A 776 13.63 33.31 12.73
C ASP A 776 15.07 33.10 13.26
N ALA A 777 15.51 34.00 14.15
CA ALA A 777 16.84 33.93 14.78
C ALA A 777 17.03 32.67 15.67
N ASN A 778 15.94 32.06 16.14
CA ASN A 778 15.90 30.86 16.96
C ASN A 778 15.77 29.57 16.13
N ASN A 779 15.92 29.66 14.80
CA ASN A 779 15.79 28.54 13.86
C ASN A 779 14.37 27.95 13.74
N ASN A 780 13.34 28.63 14.26
CA ASN A 780 11.95 28.26 14.01
C ASN A 780 11.56 28.64 12.58
N GLN A 781 10.64 27.88 11.97
CA GLN A 781 10.17 28.19 10.62
C GLN A 781 9.20 29.38 10.65
N MET A 782 9.30 30.25 9.65
CA MET A 782 8.41 31.38 9.43
C MET A 782 7.72 31.26 8.08
N VAL A 783 6.42 31.50 8.05
CA VAL A 783 5.70 31.76 6.80
C VAL A 783 6.18 33.09 6.23
N ILE A 784 6.60 33.07 4.97
CA ILE A 784 7.05 34.23 4.21
C ILE A 784 6.26 34.34 2.90
N SER A 785 6.20 35.55 2.36
CA SER A 785 5.70 35.82 1.00
C SER A 785 6.89 36.20 0.11
N PRO A 786 7.64 35.22 -0.43
CA PRO A 786 8.87 35.49 -1.17
C PRO A 786 8.58 36.16 -2.51
N VAL A 787 9.25 37.28 -2.76
CA VAL A 787 9.38 37.86 -4.10
C VAL A 787 10.47 37.09 -4.83
N TRP A 788 10.08 36.35 -5.86
CA TRP A 788 11.00 35.62 -6.74
C TRP A 788 11.54 36.54 -7.83
N SER A 789 12.83 36.39 -8.12
CA SER A 789 13.52 37.15 -9.16
C SER A 789 14.60 36.31 -9.83
N VAL A 790 14.81 36.54 -11.13
CA VAL A 790 15.92 36.00 -11.92
C VAL A 790 16.21 36.96 -13.07
N SER A 791 17.48 37.09 -13.46
CA SER A 791 17.87 37.92 -14.61
C SER A 791 18.09 37.05 -15.85
N GLY A 792 17.60 37.49 -17.01
CA GLY A 792 17.78 36.79 -18.29
C GLY A 792 16.94 35.52 -18.50
N ALA A 793 16.00 35.21 -17.59
CA ALA A 793 15.09 34.07 -17.64
C ALA A 793 13.74 34.45 -16.99
N ASN A 794 12.81 33.50 -16.93
CA ASN A 794 11.51 33.70 -16.29
C ASN A 794 11.42 32.95 -14.96
N ILE A 795 10.73 33.53 -13.98
CA ILE A 795 10.26 32.83 -12.79
C ILE A 795 8.86 33.32 -12.41
N SER A 796 7.96 32.39 -12.09
CA SER A 796 6.61 32.76 -11.63
C SER A 796 6.61 33.31 -10.21
N THR A 797 5.53 33.99 -9.82
CA THR A 797 5.29 34.42 -8.43
C THR A 797 5.30 33.28 -7.41
N ASN A 798 5.09 32.05 -7.88
CA ASN A 798 5.09 30.85 -7.04
C ASN A 798 6.44 30.12 -7.07
N GLY A 799 7.47 30.64 -7.74
CA GLY A 799 8.81 30.05 -7.79
C GLY A 799 9.07 29.08 -8.95
N LEU A 800 8.19 29.01 -9.95
CA LEU A 800 8.42 28.15 -11.13
C LEU A 800 9.35 28.84 -12.13
N PHE A 801 10.62 28.44 -12.15
CA PHE A 801 11.62 28.92 -13.10
C PHE A 801 11.46 28.29 -14.49
N SER A 802 11.76 29.05 -15.54
CA SER A 802 11.94 28.54 -16.91
C SER A 802 12.91 29.41 -17.73
N SER A 803 13.65 28.78 -18.65
CA SER A 803 14.40 29.50 -19.69
C SER A 803 14.45 28.71 -20.99
N THR A 804 14.34 29.42 -22.11
CA THR A 804 14.56 28.91 -23.47
C THR A 804 16.00 29.09 -23.95
N THR A 805 16.81 29.84 -23.20
CA THR A 805 18.22 30.13 -23.53
C THR A 805 19.13 29.35 -22.59
N ALA A 806 20.21 28.78 -23.15
CA ALA A 806 21.22 28.09 -22.34
C ALA A 806 22.12 29.10 -21.61
N GLY A 807 22.45 28.81 -20.36
CA GLY A 807 23.24 29.68 -19.49
C GLY A 807 23.12 29.33 -18.01
N THR A 808 23.91 30.02 -17.20
CA THR A 808 23.80 29.99 -15.73
C THR A 808 22.88 31.11 -15.26
N TYR A 809 21.86 30.77 -14.48
CA TYR A 809 20.91 31.71 -13.91
C TYR A 809 20.95 31.64 -12.38
N VAL A 810 20.70 32.79 -11.73
CA VAL A 810 20.60 32.88 -10.27
C VAL A 810 19.15 33.20 -9.92
N VAL A 811 18.43 32.19 -9.44
CA VAL A 811 17.08 32.32 -8.90
C VAL A 811 17.17 32.82 -7.48
N LYS A 812 16.59 33.98 -7.18
CA LYS A 812 16.65 34.63 -5.88
C LYS A 812 15.25 34.81 -5.29
N ALA A 813 15.05 34.33 -4.06
CA ALA A 813 13.87 34.64 -3.25
C ALA A 813 14.23 35.74 -2.24
N THR A 814 13.36 36.75 -2.12
CA THR A 814 13.54 37.86 -1.15
C THR A 814 12.25 38.08 -0.36
N ALA A 815 12.34 38.19 0.96
CA ALA A 815 11.24 38.58 1.85
C ALA A 815 11.81 39.41 3.00
N ASP A 816 11.09 40.44 3.46
CA ASP A 816 11.50 41.34 4.57
C ASP A 816 12.96 41.84 4.48
N GLY A 817 13.46 42.08 3.26
CA GLY A 817 14.84 42.49 2.97
C GLY A 817 15.90 41.38 3.04
N ILE A 818 15.56 40.21 3.58
CA ILE A 818 16.40 39.01 3.61
C ILE A 818 16.24 38.25 2.29
N SER A 819 17.32 37.63 1.80
CA SER A 819 17.27 36.85 0.57
C SER A 819 18.21 35.67 0.56
N ASP A 820 17.84 34.62 -0.17
CA ASP A 820 18.68 33.49 -0.52
C ASP A 820 18.52 33.15 -2.01
N SER A 821 19.46 32.37 -2.55
CA SER A 821 19.57 32.15 -4.00
C SER A 821 20.02 30.74 -4.39
N SER A 822 19.40 30.22 -5.44
CA SER A 822 19.74 28.95 -6.08
C SER A 822 20.36 29.18 -7.47
N VAL A 823 21.31 28.32 -7.85
CA VAL A 823 21.97 28.37 -9.16
C VAL A 823 21.33 27.36 -10.12
N VAL A 824 20.83 27.84 -11.24
CA VAL A 824 20.20 27.02 -12.29
C VAL A 824 21.10 26.99 -13.53
N GLN A 825 21.56 25.80 -13.89
CA GLN A 825 22.28 25.57 -15.14
C GLN A 825 21.33 25.09 -16.21
N VAL A 826 21.06 25.92 -17.22
CA VAL A 826 20.26 25.54 -18.39
C VAL A 826 21.20 25.20 -19.53
N LYS A 827 21.19 23.96 -19.98
CA LYS A 827 21.93 23.48 -21.15
C LYS A 827 21.01 23.53 -22.38
N GLN A 828 21.55 23.68 -23.59
CA GLN A 828 20.75 23.40 -24.79
C GLN A 828 20.34 21.92 -24.75
N ALA A 829 19.09 21.62 -25.12
CA ALA A 829 18.61 20.24 -25.22
C ALA A 829 19.54 19.40 -26.12
N PRO A 830 19.85 18.12 -25.76
CA PRO A 830 20.61 17.22 -26.61
C PRO A 830 20.00 17.11 -28.01
N VAL A 831 20.77 17.51 -29.02
CA VAL A 831 20.42 17.36 -30.44
C VAL A 831 21.50 16.54 -31.12
N LEU A 832 21.10 15.68 -32.07
CA LEU A 832 22.08 14.91 -32.85
C LEU A 832 22.98 15.88 -33.64
N THR A 833 24.28 15.87 -33.33
CA THR A 833 25.28 16.64 -34.10
C THR A 833 26.21 15.73 -34.88
N THR A 834 26.52 14.55 -34.33
CA THR A 834 27.55 13.66 -34.87
C THR A 834 27.05 12.22 -34.85
N ILE A 835 27.20 11.49 -35.94
CA ILE A 835 27.11 10.03 -35.94
C ILE A 835 28.52 9.49 -36.11
N ARG A 836 29.00 8.71 -35.14
CA ARG A 836 30.27 7.98 -35.29
C ARG A 836 29.97 6.54 -35.65
N ILE A 837 30.50 6.10 -36.78
CA ILE A 837 30.46 4.71 -37.20
C ILE A 837 31.65 3.97 -36.57
N THR A 838 31.46 2.74 -36.12
CA THR A 838 32.49 1.82 -35.65
C THR A 838 32.48 0.56 -36.52
N PRO A 839 33.61 0.15 -37.13
CA PRO A 839 34.91 0.83 -37.11
C PRO A 839 34.87 2.21 -37.79
N ALA A 840 35.62 3.17 -37.25
CA ALA A 840 35.69 4.54 -37.75
C ALA A 840 36.78 4.73 -38.81
N ASP A 841 37.85 3.95 -38.71
CA ASP A 841 38.98 3.94 -39.65
C ASP A 841 38.62 3.21 -40.95
N THR A 842 39.52 3.31 -41.94
CA THR A 842 39.38 2.56 -43.19
C THR A 842 39.54 1.06 -42.94
N VAL A 843 38.47 0.29 -43.12
CA VAL A 843 38.49 -1.17 -42.96
C VAL A 843 38.79 -1.83 -44.30
N THR A 844 39.77 -2.75 -44.35
CA THR A 844 39.94 -3.62 -45.51
C THR A 844 39.02 -4.83 -45.39
N VAL A 845 38.05 -4.96 -46.30
CA VAL A 845 37.06 -6.05 -46.34
C VAL A 845 37.35 -6.94 -47.55
N PRO A 846 37.71 -8.23 -47.38
CA PRO A 846 37.93 -9.14 -48.50
C PRO A 846 36.72 -9.27 -49.43
N LEU A 847 36.94 -9.54 -50.72
CA LEU A 847 35.83 -9.71 -51.68
C LEU A 847 34.88 -10.83 -51.23
N GLY A 848 33.57 -10.55 -51.25
CA GLY A 848 32.53 -11.47 -50.77
C GLY A 848 32.39 -11.59 -49.24
N ALA A 849 33.28 -10.97 -48.46
CA ALA A 849 33.18 -10.96 -46.99
C ALA A 849 32.19 -9.90 -46.49
N ALA A 850 31.72 -10.07 -45.25
CA ALA A 850 30.85 -9.11 -44.58
C ALA A 850 31.55 -8.46 -43.37
N GLN A 851 31.27 -7.18 -43.14
CA GLN A 851 31.74 -6.38 -42.02
C GLN A 851 30.55 -5.71 -41.33
N GLN A 852 30.39 -5.93 -40.03
CA GLN A 852 29.43 -5.17 -39.23
C GLN A 852 29.97 -3.77 -38.98
N PHE A 853 29.21 -2.76 -39.39
CA PHE A 853 29.35 -1.39 -38.94
C PHE A 853 28.25 -1.08 -37.92
N THR A 854 28.59 -0.38 -36.84
CA THR A 854 27.62 0.11 -35.86
C THR A 854 27.68 1.63 -35.84
N ALA A 855 26.55 2.30 -35.69
CA ALA A 855 26.48 3.76 -35.64
C ALA A 855 25.95 4.19 -34.28
N LYS A 856 26.66 5.11 -33.62
CA LYS A 856 26.20 5.77 -32.40
C LYS A 856 25.99 7.24 -32.70
N GLY A 857 24.84 7.76 -32.31
CA GLY A 857 24.57 9.19 -32.30
C GLY A 857 25.23 9.82 -31.09
N TYR A 858 25.73 11.02 -31.27
CA TYR A 858 26.31 11.87 -30.24
C TYR A 858 25.67 13.25 -30.33
N ASP A 859 25.38 13.81 -29.16
CA ASP A 859 24.92 15.19 -29.05
C ASP A 859 26.07 16.20 -29.10
N GLN A 860 25.73 17.49 -29.02
CA GLN A 860 26.69 18.60 -29.00
C GLN A 860 27.66 18.60 -27.81
N TYR A 861 27.48 17.69 -26.83
CA TYR A 861 28.34 17.50 -25.66
C TYR A 861 29.07 16.14 -25.71
N ASP A 862 29.13 15.49 -26.87
CA ASP A 862 29.72 14.15 -27.07
C ASP A 862 29.07 13.05 -26.19
N SER A 863 27.83 13.26 -25.73
CA SER A 863 27.04 12.26 -25.01
C SER A 863 26.27 11.38 -25.99
N VAL A 864 26.24 10.07 -25.73
CA VAL A 864 25.57 9.12 -26.64
C VAL A 864 24.06 9.32 -26.60
N ILE A 865 23.46 9.48 -27.78
CA ILE A 865 22.01 9.52 -27.96
C ILE A 865 21.55 8.40 -28.89
N THR A 866 20.35 7.88 -28.61
CA THR A 866 19.73 6.81 -29.39
C THR A 866 19.34 7.31 -30.77
N ILE A 867 19.79 6.60 -31.81
CA ILE A 867 19.44 6.87 -33.21
C ILE A 867 18.93 5.58 -33.88
N THR A 868 18.08 5.75 -34.88
CA THR A 868 17.73 4.68 -35.84
C THR A 868 18.34 5.04 -37.18
N PRO A 869 19.59 4.61 -37.45
CA PRO A 869 20.31 4.99 -38.67
C PRO A 869 19.77 4.26 -39.90
N THR A 870 19.58 5.00 -40.98
CA THR A 870 19.45 4.46 -42.34
C THR A 870 20.85 4.26 -42.91
N TRP A 871 21.13 3.07 -43.43
CA TRP A 871 22.45 2.70 -43.95
C TRP A 871 22.46 2.69 -45.48
N THR A 872 23.54 3.20 -46.07
CA THR A 872 23.81 3.13 -47.51
C THR A 872 25.27 2.84 -47.78
N VAL A 873 25.58 2.27 -48.95
CA VAL A 873 26.95 2.03 -49.42
C VAL A 873 27.10 2.43 -50.88
N THR A 874 28.25 2.99 -51.25
CA THR A 874 28.60 3.32 -52.64
C THR A 874 29.10 2.10 -53.42
N GLY A 875 28.89 2.09 -54.74
CA GLY A 875 29.46 1.07 -55.64
C GLY A 875 28.49 -0.07 -55.95
N THR A 876 28.40 -0.44 -57.23
CA THR A 876 27.49 -1.48 -57.73
C THR A 876 27.92 -2.87 -57.26
N GLY A 877 26.98 -3.65 -56.71
CA GLY A 877 27.22 -5.01 -56.22
C GLY A 877 27.58 -5.12 -54.74
N ASN A 878 27.78 -3.99 -54.06
CA ASN A 878 27.84 -3.92 -52.60
C ASN A 878 26.43 -3.88 -52.01
N VAL A 879 26.25 -4.43 -50.81
CA VAL A 879 24.99 -4.35 -50.04
C VAL A 879 25.31 -3.92 -48.62
N ILE A 880 24.41 -3.15 -47.99
CA ILE A 880 24.41 -2.95 -46.54
C ILE A 880 23.01 -3.18 -45.97
N SER A 881 22.92 -3.93 -44.86
CA SER A 881 21.64 -4.16 -44.18
C SER A 881 21.16 -2.90 -43.44
N ASN A 882 19.88 -2.86 -43.10
CA ASN A 882 19.32 -1.88 -42.15
C ASN A 882 19.94 -1.98 -40.74
N THR A 883 20.62 -3.08 -40.41
CA THR A 883 21.40 -3.28 -39.18
C THR A 883 22.88 -2.91 -39.31
N GLY A 884 23.34 -2.42 -40.47
CA GLY A 884 24.73 -1.98 -40.69
C GLY A 884 25.72 -3.06 -41.11
N ILE A 885 25.26 -4.25 -41.52
CA ILE A 885 26.14 -5.31 -42.06
C ILE A 885 26.42 -4.98 -43.52
N PHE A 886 27.64 -4.52 -43.82
CA PHE A 886 28.15 -4.35 -45.18
C PHE A 886 28.62 -5.69 -45.73
N THR A 887 28.26 -6.02 -46.96
CA THR A 887 28.80 -7.17 -47.72
C THR A 887 29.50 -6.67 -48.96
N ALA A 888 30.79 -6.99 -49.09
CA ALA A 888 31.63 -6.59 -50.19
C ALA A 888 31.28 -7.33 -51.49
N GLY A 889 31.09 -6.59 -52.57
CA GLY A 889 30.91 -7.14 -53.92
C GLY A 889 32.19 -7.78 -54.49
N SER A 890 32.12 -8.18 -55.76
CA SER A 890 33.22 -8.83 -56.49
C SER A 890 34.26 -7.87 -57.09
N ALA A 891 34.14 -6.56 -56.85
CA ALA A 891 35.06 -5.55 -57.36
C ALA A 891 35.94 -4.98 -56.23
N PRO A 892 37.28 -5.01 -56.36
CA PRO A 892 38.17 -4.28 -55.47
C PRO A 892 38.02 -2.78 -55.68
N GLY A 893 38.06 -2.00 -54.62
CA GLY A 893 37.76 -0.57 -54.65
C GLY A 893 37.75 0.08 -53.28
N THR A 894 37.36 1.35 -53.22
CA THR A 894 37.14 2.09 -51.98
C THR A 894 35.69 2.54 -51.95
N TYR A 895 34.94 2.15 -50.92
CA TYR A 895 33.51 2.39 -50.81
C TYR A 895 33.19 3.12 -49.51
N THR A 896 32.32 4.12 -49.58
CA THR A 896 31.83 4.85 -48.41
C THR A 896 30.60 4.15 -47.86
N ILE A 897 30.65 3.81 -46.58
CA ILE A 897 29.52 3.39 -45.76
C ILE A 897 28.96 4.64 -45.09
N THR A 898 27.68 4.92 -45.27
CA THR A 898 27.02 6.09 -44.67
C THR A 898 25.87 5.64 -43.78
N ALA A 899 25.86 6.11 -42.53
CA ALA A 899 24.77 5.95 -41.58
C ALA A 899 24.13 7.31 -41.33
N THR A 900 22.87 7.48 -41.70
CA THR A 900 22.15 8.75 -41.64
C THR A 900 20.96 8.66 -40.68
N ALA A 901 20.83 9.63 -39.78
CA ALA A 901 19.63 9.81 -38.96
C ALA A 901 19.22 11.28 -38.96
N GLY A 902 18.00 11.57 -39.44
CA GLY A 902 17.59 12.94 -39.75
C GLY A 902 18.48 13.57 -40.82
N THR A 903 19.04 14.74 -40.54
CA THR A 903 19.96 15.47 -41.43
C THR A 903 21.44 15.18 -41.16
N VAL A 904 21.77 14.38 -40.12
CA VAL A 904 23.15 14.07 -39.75
C VAL A 904 23.54 12.71 -40.32
N SER A 905 24.72 12.65 -40.94
CA SER A 905 25.32 11.44 -41.48
C SER A 905 26.72 11.22 -40.93
N GLY A 906 27.00 10.00 -40.47
CA GLY A 906 28.36 9.51 -40.25
C GLY A 906 28.82 8.74 -41.47
N THR A 907 30.11 8.81 -41.79
CA THR A 907 30.72 8.01 -42.85
C THR A 907 31.88 7.17 -42.31
N ALA A 908 32.02 5.96 -42.83
CA ALA A 908 33.19 5.10 -42.69
C ALA A 908 33.63 4.63 -44.08
N VAL A 909 34.86 4.16 -44.20
CA VAL A 909 35.41 3.71 -45.49
C VAL A 909 35.69 2.21 -45.43
N ALA A 910 35.14 1.47 -46.39
CA ALA A 910 35.47 0.08 -46.63
C ALA A 910 36.30 -0.01 -47.92
N VAL A 911 37.57 -0.38 -47.80
CA VAL A 911 38.41 -0.76 -48.95
C VAL A 911 38.21 -2.24 -49.21
N THR A 912 37.88 -2.62 -50.43
CA THR A 912 37.81 -4.02 -50.83
C THR A 912 39.06 -4.42 -51.59
N ALA A 913 39.80 -5.40 -51.06
CA ALA A 913 41.08 -5.86 -51.59
C ALA A 913 41.35 -7.33 -51.22
N TYR A 914 42.38 -7.94 -51.81
CA TYR A 914 42.79 -9.32 -51.51
C TYR A 914 44.12 -9.38 -50.73
N THR A 915 44.27 -10.47 -49.97
CA THR A 915 45.47 -11.07 -49.32
C THR A 915 45.90 -10.65 -47.89
N CYS A 916 45.97 -11.67 -47.01
CA CYS A 916 46.84 -11.70 -45.82
C CYS A 916 48.30 -11.84 -46.29
N THR A 917 49.21 -10.94 -45.89
CA THR A 917 50.66 -11.16 -46.00
C THR A 917 51.40 -10.17 -45.09
N VAL A 918 52.25 -10.67 -44.18
CA VAL A 918 53.27 -9.83 -43.53
C VAL A 918 54.66 -10.44 -43.69
N ASN A 919 54.92 -11.68 -43.25
CA ASN A 919 56.13 -12.44 -43.64
C ASN A 919 55.90 -13.96 -43.58
N ASN A 920 55.71 -14.61 -44.74
CA ASN A 920 55.27 -16.03 -44.80
C ASN A 920 56.27 -17.04 -44.20
N LYS A 921 57.58 -16.74 -44.11
CA LYS A 921 58.59 -17.63 -43.52
C LYS A 921 59.93 -16.91 -43.26
N THR A 922 60.51 -17.09 -42.08
CA THR A 922 61.88 -16.67 -41.70
C THR A 922 62.67 -17.90 -41.24
N GLU A 923 63.66 -18.32 -42.03
CA GLU A 923 64.46 -19.52 -41.75
C GLU A 923 65.52 -19.25 -40.66
N ALA A 924 65.89 -20.26 -39.87
CA ALA A 924 66.79 -20.12 -38.72
C ALA A 924 68.20 -19.64 -39.11
N GLU A 925 68.72 -20.06 -40.26
CA GLU A 925 70.01 -19.60 -40.81
C GLU A 925 70.06 -18.11 -41.15
N THR A 926 68.92 -17.41 -41.20
CA THR A 926 68.87 -15.96 -41.44
C THR A 926 69.07 -15.11 -40.17
N ALA A 927 69.37 -15.74 -39.03
CA ALA A 927 69.65 -15.04 -37.79
C ALA A 927 70.87 -14.10 -37.92
N SER A 928 70.60 -12.81 -37.88
CA SER A 928 71.57 -11.71 -37.92
C SER A 928 72.60 -11.75 -36.77
N SER A 929 72.27 -12.36 -35.64
CA SER A 929 73.19 -12.65 -34.52
C SER A 929 72.60 -13.70 -33.58
N TYR A 930 73.45 -14.40 -32.82
CA TYR A 930 73.02 -15.38 -31.81
C TYR A 930 74.07 -15.56 -30.70
N ALA A 931 73.62 -16.14 -29.57
CA ALA A 931 74.45 -16.38 -28.39
C ALA A 931 75.55 -17.43 -28.63
N SER A 932 76.59 -17.45 -27.79
CA SER A 932 77.57 -18.53 -27.76
C SER A 932 76.97 -19.82 -27.17
N GLY A 933 76.88 -20.88 -27.97
CA GLY A 933 76.37 -22.20 -27.54
C GLY A 933 75.50 -22.88 -28.62
N PRO A 934 74.41 -22.23 -29.08
CA PRO A 934 73.69 -22.61 -30.27
C PRO A 934 74.60 -22.67 -31.50
N TYR A 935 74.34 -23.63 -32.38
CA TYR A 935 74.95 -23.68 -33.71
C TYR A 935 73.96 -24.22 -34.74
N LEU A 936 74.19 -23.86 -36.01
CA LEU A 936 73.41 -24.33 -37.14
C LEU A 936 73.91 -25.72 -37.58
N GLN A 937 72.97 -26.61 -37.86
CA GLN A 937 73.21 -27.92 -38.47
C GLN A 937 72.24 -28.12 -39.64
N THR A 938 72.56 -29.01 -40.59
CA THR A 938 71.63 -29.39 -41.66
C THR A 938 70.28 -29.84 -41.08
N CYS A 939 69.19 -29.28 -41.58
CA CYS A 939 67.85 -29.58 -41.10
C CYS A 939 67.34 -30.92 -41.63
N THR A 940 66.59 -31.66 -40.80
CA THR A 940 65.95 -32.94 -41.16
C THR A 940 64.46 -32.81 -41.47
N ASP A 941 63.97 -31.60 -41.69
CA ASP A 941 62.57 -31.28 -41.99
C ASP A 941 62.31 -31.16 -43.50
N VAL A 942 61.03 -31.20 -43.88
CA VAL A 942 60.61 -31.04 -45.28
C VAL A 942 60.82 -29.59 -45.72
N GLY A 943 61.65 -29.39 -46.75
CA GLY A 943 61.97 -28.08 -47.33
C GLY A 943 63.46 -27.75 -47.43
N GLY A 944 64.32 -28.45 -46.67
CA GLY A 944 65.75 -28.16 -46.61
C GLY A 944 66.09 -26.88 -45.82
N GLY A 945 67.38 -26.58 -45.71
CA GLY A 945 67.92 -25.47 -44.90
C GLY A 945 68.77 -25.93 -43.72
N GLN A 946 69.04 -25.02 -42.78
CA GLN A 946 69.70 -25.33 -41.51
C GLN A 946 68.80 -25.04 -40.31
N ASN A 947 68.95 -25.79 -39.24
CA ASN A 947 68.23 -25.56 -37.99
C ASN A 947 69.20 -25.21 -36.87
N PHE A 948 68.76 -24.37 -35.92
CA PHE A 948 69.49 -24.24 -34.65
C PHE A 948 69.32 -25.51 -33.81
N THR A 949 70.42 -25.98 -33.24
CA THR A 949 70.49 -27.07 -32.26
C THR A 949 71.30 -26.60 -31.05
N ASN A 950 71.44 -27.46 -30.03
CA ASN A 950 72.19 -27.18 -28.81
C ASN A 950 71.63 -25.97 -28.02
N LEU A 951 70.30 -25.85 -28.02
CA LEU A 951 69.56 -24.78 -27.36
C LEU A 951 69.29 -25.10 -25.89
N TYR A 952 69.78 -24.24 -25.00
CA TYR A 952 69.57 -24.28 -23.55
C TYR A 952 69.02 -22.94 -23.03
N ALA A 953 68.43 -22.96 -21.83
CA ALA A 953 67.92 -21.76 -21.16
C ALA A 953 68.97 -20.63 -21.12
N GLY A 954 68.55 -19.42 -21.51
CA GLY A 954 69.42 -18.25 -21.63
C GLY A 954 70.08 -18.06 -23.01
N ASN A 955 70.01 -19.05 -23.91
CA ASN A 955 70.43 -18.86 -25.30
C ASN A 955 69.43 -18.00 -26.08
N TRP A 956 69.91 -17.30 -27.12
CA TRP A 956 69.08 -16.44 -27.96
C TRP A 956 69.61 -16.34 -29.38
N PHE A 957 68.74 -15.97 -30.32
CA PHE A 957 69.04 -15.73 -31.73
C PHE A 957 68.10 -14.64 -32.27
N ALA A 958 68.62 -13.70 -33.06
CA ALA A 958 67.91 -12.46 -33.41
C ALA A 958 67.97 -12.13 -34.91
N TYR A 959 66.92 -11.45 -35.39
CA TYR A 959 66.66 -11.21 -36.81
C TYR A 959 66.39 -9.72 -37.04
N SER A 960 67.19 -9.06 -37.89
CA SER A 960 67.16 -7.61 -38.17
C SER A 960 66.42 -7.21 -39.45
N ASN A 961 65.93 -8.19 -40.22
CA ASN A 961 65.26 -7.99 -41.50
C ASN A 961 63.78 -8.37 -41.41
N LEU A 962 63.15 -8.12 -40.26
CA LEU A 962 61.71 -8.30 -40.09
C LEU A 962 61.00 -7.01 -40.51
N ASN A 963 59.70 -7.12 -40.79
CA ASN A 963 58.83 -5.96 -41.01
C ASN A 963 57.48 -6.21 -40.36
N VAL A 964 57.32 -5.76 -39.12
CA VAL A 964 56.05 -5.70 -38.40
C VAL A 964 55.61 -4.24 -38.45
N PRO A 965 54.70 -3.85 -39.37
CA PRO A 965 54.53 -2.45 -39.76
C PRO A 965 53.77 -1.61 -38.72
N VAL A 966 52.96 -2.25 -37.88
CA VAL A 966 52.14 -1.62 -36.84
C VAL A 966 52.14 -2.45 -35.56
N ALA A 967 51.90 -1.81 -34.42
CA ALA A 967 51.66 -2.53 -33.18
C ALA A 967 50.32 -3.28 -33.26
N GLY A 968 50.27 -4.54 -32.81
CA GLY A 968 49.07 -5.37 -32.90
C GLY A 968 49.28 -6.81 -32.41
N ARG A 969 48.21 -7.60 -32.37
CA ARG A 969 48.27 -9.04 -32.06
C ARG A 969 48.49 -9.82 -33.36
N TYR A 970 49.56 -10.61 -33.39
CA TYR A 970 49.97 -11.44 -34.53
C TYR A 970 49.97 -12.91 -34.14
N THR A 971 49.70 -13.78 -35.10
CA THR A 971 49.99 -15.22 -34.97
C THR A 971 51.47 -15.39 -35.27
N ILE A 972 52.22 -16.03 -34.38
CA ILE A 972 53.57 -16.51 -34.68
C ILE A 972 53.56 -18.02 -34.71
N SER A 973 54.03 -18.59 -35.81
CA SER A 973 54.20 -20.02 -35.98
C SER A 973 55.68 -20.38 -35.96
N PHE A 974 56.07 -21.41 -35.21
CA PHE A 974 57.43 -21.94 -35.16
C PHE A 974 57.45 -23.38 -35.64
N ARG A 975 58.42 -23.73 -36.47
CA ARG A 975 58.68 -25.10 -36.87
C ARG A 975 59.78 -25.69 -36.00
N VAL A 976 59.39 -26.56 -35.08
CA VAL A 976 60.25 -27.05 -33.99
C VAL A 976 60.24 -28.58 -33.87
N LEU A 977 61.31 -29.11 -33.28
CA LEU A 977 61.45 -30.50 -32.91
C LEU A 977 61.93 -30.58 -31.46
N THR A 978 61.14 -31.24 -30.61
CA THR A 978 61.52 -31.50 -29.21
C THR A 978 60.91 -32.79 -28.68
N THR A 979 61.59 -33.42 -27.73
CA THR A 979 61.17 -34.65 -27.04
C THR A 979 60.50 -34.37 -25.70
N ALA A 980 60.57 -33.14 -25.17
CA ALA A 980 59.95 -32.73 -23.90
C ALA A 980 59.32 -31.33 -24.04
N PRO A 981 58.42 -30.90 -23.14
CA PRO A 981 57.94 -29.53 -23.12
C PRO A 981 59.08 -28.52 -22.94
N ALA A 982 59.01 -27.40 -23.65
CA ALA A 982 59.96 -26.30 -23.61
C ALA A 982 59.23 -24.95 -23.67
N VAL A 983 59.92 -23.85 -23.36
CA VAL A 983 59.37 -22.49 -23.45
C VAL A 983 60.38 -21.58 -24.12
N LEU A 984 59.89 -20.75 -25.05
CA LEU A 984 60.63 -19.64 -25.62
C LEU A 984 59.94 -18.32 -25.33
N SER A 985 60.66 -17.21 -25.49
CA SER A 985 60.08 -15.88 -25.53
C SER A 985 60.51 -15.11 -26.77
N VAL A 986 59.67 -14.18 -27.20
CA VAL A 986 59.95 -13.25 -28.30
C VAL A 986 60.23 -11.89 -27.69
N GLY A 987 61.36 -11.28 -28.03
CA GLY A 987 61.82 -10.06 -27.38
C GLY A 987 63.25 -9.70 -27.73
N HIS A 988 63.72 -8.54 -27.29
CA HIS A 988 65.10 -8.11 -27.45
C HIS A 988 65.47 -7.04 -26.42
N SER A 989 66.78 -6.78 -26.23
CA SER A 989 67.28 -5.69 -25.37
C SER A 989 66.74 -5.69 -23.93
N GLY A 990 66.43 -6.87 -23.37
CA GLY A 990 65.82 -7.03 -22.05
C GLY A 990 64.29 -6.89 -22.01
N MET A 991 63.65 -6.54 -23.13
CA MET A 991 62.19 -6.56 -23.29
C MET A 991 61.73 -7.94 -23.76
N THR A 992 60.63 -8.43 -23.19
CA THR A 992 59.91 -9.63 -23.66
C THR A 992 58.51 -9.22 -24.08
N PHE A 993 58.15 -9.46 -25.34
CA PHE A 993 56.81 -9.18 -25.87
C PHE A 993 55.81 -10.30 -25.54
N GLY A 994 56.30 -11.50 -25.26
CA GLY A 994 55.49 -12.64 -24.87
C GLY A 994 56.28 -13.95 -24.80
N THR A 995 55.71 -14.95 -24.12
CA THR A 995 56.26 -16.30 -23.93
C THR A 995 55.36 -17.32 -24.59
N ILE A 996 55.94 -18.28 -25.31
CA ILE A 996 55.21 -19.29 -26.07
C ILE A 996 55.66 -20.68 -25.61
N SER A 997 54.67 -21.51 -25.26
CA SER A 997 54.90 -22.87 -24.76
C SER A 997 55.00 -23.86 -25.91
N LEU A 998 56.11 -24.58 -25.99
CA LEU A 998 56.32 -25.65 -26.95
C LEU A 998 55.99 -27.00 -26.29
N PRO A 999 54.87 -27.66 -26.64
CA PRO A 999 54.61 -29.02 -26.19
C PRO A 999 55.64 -29.99 -26.79
N SER A 1000 55.85 -31.15 -26.15
CA SER A 1000 56.68 -32.20 -26.75
C SER A 1000 56.15 -32.58 -28.13
N THR A 1001 56.98 -32.48 -29.16
CA THR A 1001 56.58 -32.90 -30.51
C THR A 1001 56.75 -34.41 -30.72
N GLY A 1002 57.44 -35.09 -29.80
CA GLY A 1002 57.81 -36.50 -29.89
C GLY A 1002 59.12 -36.73 -30.65
N GLY A 1003 59.97 -35.72 -30.79
CA GLY A 1003 61.21 -35.83 -31.57
C GLY A 1003 61.04 -35.74 -33.09
N VAL A 1004 59.86 -35.34 -33.58
CA VAL A 1004 59.58 -35.04 -35.00
C VAL A 1004 59.29 -33.55 -35.21
N TRP A 1005 59.52 -33.04 -36.42
CA TRP A 1005 59.23 -31.64 -36.74
C TRP A 1005 57.72 -31.36 -36.79
N LYS A 1006 57.27 -30.39 -36.00
CA LYS A 1006 55.88 -29.90 -35.98
C LYS A 1006 55.85 -28.38 -35.99
N THR A 1007 54.78 -27.82 -36.53
CA THR A 1007 54.51 -26.38 -36.47
C THR A 1007 53.67 -26.11 -35.24
N ILE A 1008 54.15 -25.25 -34.35
CA ILE A 1008 53.46 -24.78 -33.14
C ILE A 1008 53.14 -23.31 -33.36
N SER A 1009 51.88 -22.93 -33.25
CA SER A 1009 51.41 -21.56 -33.44
C SER A 1009 50.79 -21.02 -32.16
N ASP A 1010 51.07 -19.76 -31.85
CA ASP A 1010 50.47 -19.02 -30.74
C ASP A 1010 50.29 -17.56 -31.17
N THR A 1011 49.68 -16.73 -30.33
CA THR A 1011 49.42 -15.31 -30.62
C THR A 1011 50.10 -14.40 -29.61
N ILE A 1012 50.65 -13.29 -30.09
CA ILE A 1012 51.47 -12.37 -29.30
C ILE A 1012 51.24 -10.94 -29.77
N THR A 1013 51.22 -10.00 -28.83
CA THR A 1013 51.16 -8.57 -29.16
C THR A 1013 52.57 -8.05 -29.39
N LEU A 1014 52.87 -7.66 -30.63
CA LEU A 1014 54.14 -7.03 -30.99
C LEU A 1014 53.94 -5.51 -31.17
N PRO A 1015 54.92 -4.68 -30.81
CA PRO A 1015 54.99 -3.31 -31.33
C PRO A 1015 55.35 -3.32 -32.83
N ALA A 1016 55.23 -2.17 -33.49
CA ALA A 1016 55.85 -1.99 -34.80
C ALA A 1016 57.37 -2.17 -34.65
N LEU A 1017 57.96 -3.12 -35.37
CA LEU A 1017 59.36 -3.49 -35.24
C LEU A 1017 59.93 -4.02 -36.56
N THR A 1018 61.23 -3.77 -36.77
CA THR A 1018 62.03 -4.41 -37.83
C THR A 1018 63.03 -5.44 -37.29
N TYR A 1019 63.11 -5.56 -35.97
CA TYR A 1019 64.07 -6.40 -35.26
C TYR A 1019 63.45 -7.06 -34.03
N THR A 1020 63.67 -8.36 -33.86
CA THR A 1020 63.42 -9.05 -32.58
C THR A 1020 64.29 -10.29 -32.42
N GLY A 1021 64.42 -10.74 -31.18
CA GLY A 1021 65.06 -11.99 -30.80
C GLY A 1021 64.06 -13.07 -30.41
N LEU A 1022 64.52 -14.31 -30.48
CA LEU A 1022 63.92 -15.49 -29.89
C LEU A 1022 64.86 -15.98 -28.78
N HIS A 1023 64.34 -16.06 -27.56
CA HIS A 1023 65.10 -16.39 -26.35
C HIS A 1023 64.59 -17.72 -25.76
N VAL A 1024 65.51 -18.63 -25.47
CA VAL A 1024 65.21 -19.92 -24.85
C VAL A 1024 65.02 -19.72 -23.35
N ILE A 1025 63.83 -20.01 -22.83
CA ILE A 1025 63.50 -19.84 -21.41
C ILE A 1025 63.71 -21.14 -20.64
N SER A 1026 63.22 -22.26 -21.16
CA SER A 1026 63.37 -23.58 -20.53
C SER A 1026 63.21 -24.73 -21.52
N GLY A 1027 63.73 -25.91 -21.16
CA GLY A 1027 63.73 -27.09 -22.01
C GLY A 1027 64.76 -27.04 -23.14
N THR A 1028 64.79 -28.10 -23.96
CA THR A 1028 65.70 -28.24 -25.11
C THR A 1028 64.89 -28.54 -26.37
N TYR A 1029 65.19 -27.83 -27.46
CA TYR A 1029 64.51 -28.01 -28.74
C TYR A 1029 65.42 -27.66 -29.92
N LYS A 1030 64.99 -28.02 -31.13
CA LYS A 1030 65.54 -27.54 -32.39
C LYS A 1030 64.49 -26.67 -33.08
N ILE A 1031 64.92 -25.63 -33.80
CA ILE A 1031 64.04 -24.73 -34.56
C ILE A 1031 64.55 -24.58 -35.99
N ASN A 1032 63.64 -24.74 -36.95
CA ASN A 1032 63.89 -24.64 -38.39
C ASN A 1032 63.52 -23.25 -38.93
N TRP A 1033 62.33 -22.76 -38.62
CA TRP A 1033 61.84 -21.44 -39.08
C TRP A 1033 60.73 -20.90 -38.18
N PHE A 1034 60.41 -19.62 -38.36
CA PHE A 1034 59.20 -19.00 -37.82
C PHE A 1034 58.51 -18.06 -38.82
N SER A 1035 57.19 -17.85 -38.71
CA SER A 1035 56.42 -16.86 -39.49
C SER A 1035 55.74 -15.86 -38.54
N ILE A 1036 55.44 -14.66 -39.05
CA ILE A 1036 54.61 -13.67 -38.33
C ILE A 1036 53.46 -13.28 -39.26
N ASP A 1037 52.25 -13.66 -38.85
CA ASP A 1037 51.03 -13.57 -39.66
C ASP A 1037 50.01 -12.65 -38.98
N ASN A 1038 49.49 -11.66 -39.71
CA ASN A 1038 48.58 -10.63 -39.20
C ASN A 1038 47.10 -11.06 -39.14
N CYS A 1039 46.81 -12.34 -39.34
CA CYS A 1039 45.46 -12.88 -39.43
C CYS A 1039 45.08 -13.69 -38.16
N ALA A 1040 45.50 -13.19 -36.99
CA ALA A 1040 45.13 -13.68 -35.67
C ALA A 1040 43.73 -13.17 -35.27
N HIS A 1041 42.73 -14.05 -35.20
CA HIS A 1041 41.48 -13.74 -34.52
C HIS A 1041 41.60 -13.95 -33.02
N ASP A 1042 41.03 -13.01 -32.26
CA ASP A 1042 41.07 -13.03 -30.79
C ASP A 1042 39.65 -13.11 -30.24
N THR A 1043 39.38 -14.15 -29.44
CA THR A 1043 38.10 -14.34 -28.77
C THR A 1043 38.20 -13.93 -27.32
N THR A 1044 37.21 -13.17 -26.85
CA THR A 1044 36.95 -12.73 -25.46
C THR A 1044 37.73 -11.50 -24.96
N THR A 1045 37.30 -10.98 -23.82
CA THR A 1045 37.17 -9.54 -23.57
C THR A 1045 37.83 -9.07 -22.27
N LEU A 1046 38.06 -7.75 -22.22
CA LEU A 1046 37.96 -6.87 -21.04
C LEU A 1046 39.16 -6.72 -20.05
N LEU A 1047 39.36 -5.43 -19.70
CA LEU A 1047 39.88 -4.84 -18.43
C LEU A 1047 41.37 -4.43 -18.28
N THR A 1048 41.54 -3.11 -18.05
CA THR A 1048 42.49 -2.43 -17.12
C THR A 1048 44.02 -2.42 -17.43
N THR A 1049 44.86 -1.43 -17.08
CA THR A 1049 44.74 -0.07 -16.44
C THR A 1049 46.07 0.72 -16.52
N GLY A 1050 46.03 2.07 -16.54
CA GLY A 1050 47.14 2.97 -16.12
C GLY A 1050 48.38 3.01 -17.05
N VAL A 1051 49.47 3.75 -16.82
CA VAL A 1051 50.00 4.62 -15.73
C VAL A 1051 51.09 5.55 -16.38
N ALA A 1052 51.43 6.80 -16.02
CA ALA A 1052 50.82 7.98 -15.35
C ALA A 1052 51.80 9.18 -15.51
N ALA A 1053 51.48 10.40 -15.03
CA ALA A 1053 52.42 11.56 -15.03
C ALA A 1053 52.65 12.16 -13.62
N LYS A 1054 53.86 12.70 -13.39
CA LYS A 1054 54.44 13.06 -12.07
C LYS A 1054 53.79 14.28 -11.39
N ILE A 1055 53.85 14.29 -10.05
CA ILE A 1055 53.80 15.48 -9.18
C ILE A 1055 55.05 15.46 -8.29
N ASP A 1056 55.61 16.63 -7.99
CA ASP A 1056 56.83 16.81 -7.18
C ASP A 1056 56.54 17.51 -5.84
N SER A 1057 57.34 17.18 -4.82
CA SER A 1057 57.52 17.80 -3.50
C SER A 1057 56.30 18.04 -2.58
N LYS A 1058 56.43 17.62 -1.30
CA LYS A 1058 55.46 17.85 -0.21
C LYS A 1058 55.56 19.28 0.35
N PRO A 1059 54.45 19.82 0.87
CA PRO A 1059 54.40 20.08 2.32
C PRO A 1059 53.10 19.63 3.00
N THR A 1060 53.12 19.60 4.34
CA THR A 1060 52.04 19.27 5.30
C THR A 1060 50.60 19.38 4.78
N VAL A 1061 49.88 18.25 4.77
CA VAL A 1061 48.64 18.04 3.99
C VAL A 1061 47.40 17.97 4.88
N ASN A 1062 46.37 18.76 4.52
CA ASN A 1062 45.01 18.68 5.07
C ASN A 1062 44.43 17.27 4.87
N THR A 1063 43.79 16.68 5.87
CA THR A 1063 43.30 15.28 5.79
C THR A 1063 41.80 15.20 5.55
N VAL A 1064 41.36 14.25 4.70
CA VAL A 1064 39.93 13.97 4.42
C VAL A 1064 39.59 12.56 4.87
N TYR A 1065 38.59 12.42 5.74
CA TYR A 1065 38.15 11.14 6.31
C TYR A 1065 36.66 11.13 6.68
N PRO A 1066 35.96 9.98 6.62
CA PRO A 1066 36.39 8.73 5.99
C PRO A 1066 36.49 8.86 4.47
N ASN A 1067 37.41 8.11 3.87
CA ASN A 1067 37.59 8.04 2.42
C ASN A 1067 38.22 6.68 2.06
N PRO A 1068 37.48 5.70 1.51
CA PRO A 1068 36.11 5.83 0.98
C PRO A 1068 35.04 6.17 2.02
N THR A 1069 33.92 6.74 1.56
CA THR A 1069 32.74 7.07 2.40
C THR A 1069 31.46 6.46 1.82
N THR A 1070 30.47 6.19 2.67
CA THR A 1070 29.09 5.91 2.26
C THR A 1070 28.15 7.12 2.42
N GLY A 1071 28.59 8.18 3.10
CA GLY A 1071 27.79 9.36 3.45
C GLY A 1071 28.68 10.61 3.63
N PRO A 1072 28.86 11.15 4.86
CA PRO A 1072 29.63 12.37 5.07
C PRO A 1072 31.15 12.17 4.98
N VAL A 1073 31.85 13.27 4.69
CA VAL A 1073 33.30 13.40 4.77
C VAL A 1073 33.67 14.62 5.61
N THR A 1074 34.70 14.48 6.44
CA THR A 1074 35.31 15.55 7.22
C THR A 1074 36.67 15.91 6.65
N ILE A 1075 36.94 17.21 6.51
CA ILE A 1075 38.22 17.78 6.13
C ILE A 1075 38.81 18.50 7.35
N ASP A 1076 40.03 18.15 7.75
CA ASP A 1076 40.80 18.91 8.74
C ASP A 1076 41.60 20.02 8.04
N LEU A 1077 41.39 21.26 8.49
CA LEU A 1077 42.01 22.45 7.90
C LEU A 1077 43.30 22.85 8.61
N HIS A 1078 43.65 22.20 9.73
CA HIS A 1078 44.90 22.42 10.49
C HIS A 1078 45.22 23.92 10.71
N ASN A 1079 44.23 24.69 11.16
CA ASN A 1079 44.28 26.15 11.41
C ASN A 1079 44.63 27.01 10.17
N GLN A 1080 44.45 26.51 8.94
CA GLN A 1080 44.60 27.29 7.71
C GLN A 1080 43.26 27.85 7.22
N SER A 1081 43.22 29.15 6.91
CA SER A 1081 42.02 29.84 6.43
C SER A 1081 41.77 29.59 4.94
N TYR A 1082 40.68 28.88 4.64
CA TYR A 1082 40.10 28.79 3.29
C TYR A 1082 38.77 29.56 3.25
N LYS A 1083 38.32 29.96 2.05
CA LYS A 1083 37.04 30.69 1.87
C LYS A 1083 35.95 29.82 1.26
N GLN A 1084 36.33 28.80 0.50
CA GLN A 1084 35.41 28.02 -0.33
C GLN A 1084 35.85 26.55 -0.44
N LEU A 1085 34.88 25.66 -0.51
CA LEU A 1085 35.01 24.24 -0.83
C LEU A 1085 34.14 23.94 -2.05
N THR A 1086 34.71 23.36 -3.08
CA THR A 1086 34.05 23.04 -4.36
C THR A 1086 34.11 21.53 -4.59
N LEU A 1087 32.97 20.88 -4.78
CA LEU A 1087 32.84 19.48 -5.20
C LEU A 1087 32.74 19.42 -6.72
N LEU A 1088 33.53 18.54 -7.32
CA LEU A 1088 33.67 18.36 -8.76
C LEU A 1088 33.53 16.88 -9.14
N ASP A 1089 33.08 16.60 -10.37
CA ASP A 1089 33.24 15.28 -10.98
C ASP A 1089 34.67 15.06 -11.52
N LEU A 1090 34.93 13.90 -12.15
CA LEU A 1090 36.23 13.58 -12.77
C LEU A 1090 36.53 14.42 -14.02
N GLN A 1091 35.52 15.05 -14.61
CA GLN A 1091 35.60 15.91 -15.79
C GLN A 1091 35.85 17.38 -15.41
N GLY A 1092 35.81 17.71 -14.11
CA GLY A 1092 36.03 19.05 -13.59
C GLY A 1092 34.76 19.92 -13.54
N ASN A 1093 33.57 19.36 -13.75
CA ASN A 1093 32.32 20.11 -13.60
C ASN A 1093 31.99 20.30 -12.12
N VAL A 1094 31.56 21.49 -11.72
CA VAL A 1094 31.13 21.77 -10.34
C VAL A 1094 29.78 21.10 -10.06
N LEU A 1095 29.77 20.15 -9.12
CA LEU A 1095 28.57 19.46 -8.64
C LEU A 1095 27.92 20.17 -7.45
N ARG A 1096 28.73 20.78 -6.57
CA ARG A 1096 28.28 21.54 -5.40
C ARG A 1096 29.38 22.48 -4.93
N GLN A 1097 29.02 23.57 -4.25
CA GLN A 1097 29.99 24.52 -3.70
C GLN A 1097 29.51 25.02 -2.34
N TRP A 1098 30.43 25.28 -1.42
CA TRP A 1098 30.15 25.75 -0.07
C TRP A 1098 31.12 26.86 0.33
N ASN A 1099 30.62 27.88 1.00
CA ASN A 1099 31.48 28.87 1.67
C ASN A 1099 31.94 28.32 3.02
N ILE A 1100 33.15 28.70 3.42
CA ILE A 1100 33.83 28.29 4.67
C ILE A 1100 33.80 29.47 5.62
N ARG A 1101 33.43 29.24 6.89
CA ARG A 1101 33.33 30.32 7.87
C ARG A 1101 34.73 30.69 8.39
N GLN A 1102 34.91 31.97 8.73
CA GLN A 1102 36.15 32.45 9.31
C GLN A 1102 36.43 31.71 10.64
N ASN A 1103 37.65 31.19 10.78
CA ASN A 1103 38.13 30.38 11.91
C ASN A 1103 37.57 28.93 12.02
N GLU A 1104 36.92 28.38 10.99
CA GLU A 1104 36.66 26.93 10.95
C GLU A 1104 37.98 26.15 10.90
N THR A 1105 38.14 25.16 11.78
CA THR A 1105 39.32 24.26 11.81
C THR A 1105 39.03 22.89 11.22
N ARG A 1106 37.75 22.51 11.11
CA ARG A 1106 37.26 21.29 10.45
C ARG A 1106 35.96 21.58 9.71
N ILE A 1107 35.77 20.94 8.56
CA ILE A 1107 34.53 21.01 7.77
C ILE A 1107 34.00 19.60 7.57
N SER A 1108 32.75 19.33 7.94
CA SER A 1108 32.03 18.12 7.54
C SER A 1108 30.98 18.45 6.48
N LYS A 1109 30.89 17.64 5.42
CA LYS A 1109 29.86 17.72 4.36
C LYS A 1109 29.31 16.35 4.05
N ASP A 1110 27.99 16.25 3.96
CA ASP A 1110 27.33 15.02 3.52
C ASP A 1110 27.42 14.85 2.00
N LEU A 1111 27.85 13.66 1.55
CA LEU A 1111 27.94 13.23 0.16
C LEU A 1111 27.00 12.03 -0.14
N SER A 1112 26.08 11.68 0.77
CA SER A 1112 25.08 10.61 0.59
C SER A 1112 24.28 10.73 -0.72
N PHE A 1113 24.04 11.96 -1.18
CA PHE A 1113 23.31 12.31 -2.40
C PHE A 1113 24.03 11.96 -3.72
N LEU A 1114 25.31 11.57 -3.66
CA LEU A 1114 26.09 11.19 -4.84
C LEU A 1114 25.99 9.67 -5.09
N PRO A 1115 25.89 9.22 -6.36
CA PRO A 1115 26.06 7.82 -6.69
C PRO A 1115 27.50 7.36 -6.41
N GLY A 1116 27.69 6.05 -6.19
CA GLY A 1116 29.00 5.43 -6.00
C GLY A 1116 29.95 5.78 -7.15
N GLY A 1117 31.16 6.25 -6.83
CA GLY A 1117 32.05 6.86 -7.81
C GLY A 1117 33.23 7.63 -7.19
N ILE A 1118 34.03 8.25 -8.05
CA ILE A 1118 35.18 9.07 -7.66
C ILE A 1118 34.85 10.54 -7.94
N TYR A 1119 35.11 11.40 -6.96
CA TYR A 1119 34.87 12.83 -7.01
C TYR A 1119 36.11 13.60 -6.56
N ILE A 1120 36.14 14.91 -6.83
CA ILE A 1120 37.22 15.81 -6.40
C ILE A 1120 36.63 16.89 -5.49
N LEU A 1121 37.20 17.05 -4.30
CA LEU A 1121 36.96 18.21 -3.43
C LEU A 1121 38.11 19.19 -3.56
N LYS A 1122 37.81 20.47 -3.80
CA LYS A 1122 38.78 21.55 -3.98
C LYS A 1122 38.54 22.65 -2.94
N LEU A 1123 39.52 22.89 -2.06
CA LEU A 1123 39.55 24.02 -1.12
C LEU A 1123 40.24 25.21 -1.76
N GLU A 1124 39.68 26.41 -1.58
CA GLU A 1124 40.15 27.64 -2.21
C GLU A 1124 40.09 28.81 -1.21
N GLY A 1125 41.18 29.58 -1.09
CA GLY A 1125 41.24 30.73 -0.19
C GLY A 1125 42.53 31.53 -0.29
N GLY A 1126 42.43 32.82 -0.61
CA GLY A 1126 43.61 33.65 -0.91
C GLY A 1126 44.33 33.10 -2.14
N SER A 1127 45.65 32.98 -2.08
CA SER A 1127 46.48 32.33 -3.10
C SER A 1127 46.64 30.81 -2.90
N LYS A 1128 45.91 30.19 -1.96
CA LYS A 1128 46.03 28.77 -1.63
C LYS A 1128 44.90 27.95 -2.27
N ILE A 1129 45.27 26.81 -2.85
CA ILE A 1129 44.37 25.78 -3.37
C ILE A 1129 44.81 24.42 -2.80
N SER A 1130 43.85 23.54 -2.49
CA SER A 1130 44.12 22.13 -2.15
C SER A 1130 43.04 21.24 -2.73
N THR A 1131 43.42 20.07 -3.25
CA THR A 1131 42.49 19.13 -3.91
C THR A 1131 42.58 17.73 -3.35
N PHE A 1132 41.45 17.08 -3.12
CA PHE A 1132 41.33 15.74 -2.57
C PHE A 1132 40.47 14.88 -3.48
N ARG A 1133 40.94 13.67 -3.80
CA ARG A 1133 40.12 12.63 -4.42
C ARG A 1133 39.29 11.95 -3.35
N VAL A 1134 37.96 11.92 -3.52
CA VAL A 1134 37.03 11.20 -2.64
C VAL A 1134 36.43 10.02 -3.38
N VAL A 1135 36.33 8.87 -2.72
CA VAL A 1135 35.63 7.69 -3.23
C VAL A 1135 34.32 7.54 -2.45
N LYS A 1136 33.19 7.70 -3.14
CA LYS A 1136 31.86 7.34 -2.63
C LYS A 1136 31.64 5.86 -2.96
N LEU A 1137 31.37 5.06 -1.94
CA LEU A 1137 30.85 3.69 -2.07
C LEU A 1137 29.34 3.73 -2.36
#